data_AF-A0A933FXF6-F1
#
_entry.id   AF-A0A933FXF6-F1
#
_cell.length_a   1.000
_cell.length_b   1.000
_cell.length_c   1.000
_cell.angle_alpha   90.00
_cell.angle_beta   90.00
_cell.angle_gamma   90.00
#
_symmetry.space_group_name_H-M   'P 1'
#
loop_
_entity.id
_entity.type
_entity.pdbx_description
1 polymer ?
#
loop_
_entity_poly.entity_id
_entity_poly.type
_entity_poly.pdbx_seq_one_letter_code
_entity_poly.pdbx_strand_id
1 'polypeptide(L)'
;MMKTYCILLLTLVLCKVCTAQIPQYNVTMTPSDYELLNTRDIFSDSLLPAVFTYQSSSWNDAQIRFKGRSTRYYSKKSYRIRFNNTNLFQGMRQINFNSMYTDKSFLREKLAWDLFADMGALAPVAHHARFTINNDWKGLYLFVDKVDRYFLQKRGRIVAPMYEADDFYTMGDLTVQPDSLLRLYYSKEIGSSLDYSDLRSLIEAINYAPDATFARVVDSLFDMNSVYHWLAGNILMMMGDSYNKNYLLYRDTSRSTQQWVVIPWDYDLSFGRNGDNSIPYPASLLSDGFAYTFPPLSGPSNVLKDRLWNTPSLRERLRQKVDTLLQTVFIEERMHSRIDSLAALIQSDVALDPQKWGTFKDFLDHVDALKYYVTARRNYLIKTFINQPTGLYNDVTLQIIQLNVPHHFVAFDGRQIATMWFYDVQGLDSIQIQVYPGFDPPFVNDPASERFIKRWVRITPYPSNATFTAKLQWMYHDRKLTEREVGAGVQDERLLRSYYYDGSTWNVLPGSINPFANIVTIDSITQDHCGPTRHFALLMPETYTQTWFRQTNTFWQRWYDVKFVDAMNGFILGEHGTLLRTTDAGATWTEHQIGIHLPFHELAIPRLDKMFAVGEFGSLYRSPDTGMTWAKIDLGTTNNLLGVVFLTAQRGCVYGQPRLLKVTSDSGVSWPLSLSIDVERTIQHVAALNVRYGGVIVFMDSGYYLKTDLFSTYQTGSTGTANKINTAQTFGSNIWAAGDNGIVLYSPDEGASWNRIDVPSPITVHGIVVINSTTLYVSGDGGRIYYTTDNGSNWYAQYTADSHDLYAIAFTDSSHGYAVGNGGTILTTSTPGTVTGVEPILAHLPTEFQLFQNYPNPFNPVTHFRFSILDFGLVTLNVYDVLGREVATLVNETKQPGTYEVDWNASEIASGVYFYRLSAGDVVATRKAILIK
;
A
#
# COMPACT_ATOMS: atom_id res chain seq x y z
N MET A 1 -22.61 -5.00 -68.47
CA MET A 1 -23.54 -5.52 -67.46
C MET A 1 -22.72 -6.03 -66.27
N MET A 2 -22.13 -5.12 -65.49
CA MET A 2 -21.35 -5.42 -64.27
C MET A 2 -21.04 -4.09 -63.57
N LYS A 3 -22.06 -3.46 -62.96
CA LYS A 3 -21.91 -2.24 -62.14
C LYS A 3 -23.17 -1.96 -61.29
N THR A 4 -23.60 -2.92 -60.47
CA THR A 4 -24.70 -2.69 -59.50
C THR A 4 -24.66 -3.57 -58.23
N TYR A 5 -23.49 -3.99 -57.76
CA TYR A 5 -23.36 -4.76 -56.49
C TYR A 5 -22.42 -4.13 -55.46
N CYS A 6 -22.04 -2.85 -55.60
CA CYS A 6 -21.17 -2.14 -54.65
C CYS A 6 -21.87 -1.07 -53.80
N ILE A 7 -23.20 -0.93 -53.83
CA ILE A 7 -23.89 0.16 -53.12
C ILE A 7 -24.81 -0.31 -51.97
N LEU A 8 -24.99 -1.62 -51.75
CA LEU A 8 -25.81 -2.12 -50.63
C LEU A 8 -25.05 -2.58 -49.37
N LEU A 9 -23.72 -2.41 -49.33
CA LEU A 9 -22.88 -2.77 -48.18
C LEU A 9 -22.23 -1.56 -47.48
N LEU A 10 -22.60 -0.34 -47.87
CA LEU A 10 -22.06 0.91 -47.32
C LEU A 10 -23.06 1.75 -46.49
N THR A 11 -24.18 1.17 -46.07
CA THR A 11 -25.20 1.83 -45.22
C THR A 11 -25.57 1.05 -43.95
N LEU A 12 -24.66 0.23 -43.42
CA LEU A 12 -24.81 -0.41 -42.10
C LEU A 12 -23.52 -0.40 -41.25
N VAL A 13 -22.58 0.52 -41.54
CA VAL A 13 -21.46 0.87 -40.65
C VAL A 13 -21.61 2.33 -40.18
N LEU A 14 -22.81 2.64 -39.69
CA LEU A 14 -22.97 3.55 -38.55
C LEU A 14 -23.35 2.64 -37.38
N CYS A 15 -22.43 1.75 -37.03
CA CYS A 15 -22.50 1.06 -35.76
C CYS A 15 -22.41 2.18 -34.73
N LYS A 16 -23.52 2.41 -34.00
CA LYS A 16 -23.53 3.21 -32.78
C LYS A 16 -22.21 2.90 -32.05
N VAL A 17 -21.35 3.89 -31.92
CA VAL A 17 -20.38 3.89 -30.82
C VAL A 17 -21.26 3.94 -29.58
N CYS A 18 -21.70 2.77 -29.14
CA CYS A 18 -22.34 2.61 -27.85
C CYS A 18 -21.17 2.79 -26.89
N THR A 19 -20.92 4.03 -26.47
CA THR A 19 -20.05 4.30 -25.34
C THR A 19 -20.56 3.44 -24.21
N ALA A 20 -19.79 2.43 -23.82
CA ALA A 20 -20.14 1.58 -22.69
C ALA A 20 -20.30 2.53 -21.49
N GLN A 21 -21.51 2.64 -20.97
CA GLN A 21 -21.80 3.52 -19.85
C GLN A 21 -21.80 2.69 -18.57
N ILE A 22 -21.16 3.19 -17.51
CA ILE A 22 -21.17 2.54 -16.20
C ILE A 22 -22.62 2.52 -15.69
N PRO A 23 -23.20 1.33 -15.39
CA PRO A 23 -24.56 1.22 -14.89
C PRO A 23 -24.72 1.87 -13.51
N GLN A 24 -25.85 2.53 -13.31
CA GLN A 24 -26.24 3.12 -12.04
C GLN A 24 -27.23 2.22 -11.29
N TYR A 25 -26.96 2.03 -10.01
CA TYR A 25 -27.77 1.25 -9.08
C TYR A 25 -28.12 2.11 -7.88
N ASN A 26 -29.39 2.11 -7.50
CA ASN A 26 -29.86 2.84 -6.34
C ASN A 26 -30.51 1.91 -5.33
N VAL A 27 -30.24 2.15 -4.06
CA VAL A 27 -30.94 1.56 -2.93
C VAL A 27 -31.65 2.67 -2.16
N THR A 28 -32.93 2.48 -1.85
CA THR A 28 -33.68 3.38 -0.97
C THR A 28 -34.02 2.65 0.32
N MET A 29 -33.80 3.30 1.45
CA MET A 29 -34.07 2.79 2.80
C MET A 29 -34.86 3.84 3.58
N THR A 30 -35.60 3.40 4.59
CA THR A 30 -36.18 4.36 5.54
C THR A 30 -35.04 5.08 6.29
N PRO A 31 -35.23 6.32 6.76
CA PRO A 31 -34.21 7.02 7.55
C PRO A 31 -33.73 6.20 8.76
N SER A 32 -34.66 5.53 9.46
CA SER A 32 -34.34 4.68 10.61
C SER A 32 -33.52 3.44 10.24
N ASP A 33 -33.85 2.75 9.14
CA ASP A 33 -33.07 1.58 8.70
C ASP A 33 -31.68 2.00 8.20
N TYR A 34 -31.57 3.15 7.54
CA TYR A 34 -30.30 3.67 7.08
C TYR A 34 -29.40 4.10 8.25
N GLU A 35 -29.95 4.75 9.27
CA GLU A 35 -29.22 5.05 10.50
C GLU A 35 -28.77 3.76 11.19
N LEU A 36 -29.68 2.80 11.37
CA LEU A 36 -29.38 1.51 11.99
C LEU A 36 -28.30 0.73 11.22
N LEU A 37 -28.30 0.77 9.88
CA LEU A 37 -27.26 0.15 9.07
C LEU A 37 -25.86 0.67 9.42
N ASN A 38 -25.75 1.96 9.76
CA ASN A 38 -24.48 2.64 10.03
C ASN A 38 -24.09 2.67 11.52
N THR A 39 -25.04 2.51 12.45
CA THR A 39 -24.78 2.59 13.90
C THR A 39 -24.73 1.24 14.61
N ARG A 40 -25.34 0.18 14.03
CA ARG A 40 -25.27 -1.17 14.58
C ARG A 40 -23.84 -1.75 14.50
N ASP A 41 -23.63 -2.85 15.19
CA ASP A 41 -22.41 -3.66 15.05
C ASP A 41 -22.09 -3.91 13.56
N ILE A 42 -20.92 -3.46 13.13
CA ILE A 42 -20.46 -3.58 11.74
C ILE A 42 -20.38 -5.04 11.29
N PHE A 43 -20.18 -5.98 12.23
CA PHE A 43 -20.17 -7.42 11.96
C PHE A 43 -21.55 -8.07 11.92
N SER A 44 -22.61 -7.30 12.18
CA SER A 44 -23.97 -7.82 12.09
C SER A 44 -24.29 -8.34 10.68
N ASP A 45 -24.70 -9.61 10.63
CA ASP A 45 -25.16 -10.28 9.42
C ASP A 45 -26.67 -10.16 9.20
N SER A 46 -27.36 -9.47 10.12
CA SER A 46 -28.78 -9.15 10.01
C SER A 46 -29.05 -8.29 8.78
N LEU A 47 -30.12 -8.62 8.06
CA LEU A 47 -30.55 -7.90 6.86
C LEU A 47 -31.56 -6.83 7.21
N LEU A 48 -31.42 -5.65 6.60
CA LEU A 48 -32.35 -4.53 6.76
C LEU A 48 -33.22 -4.36 5.51
N PRO A 49 -34.50 -3.98 5.64
CA PRO A 49 -35.37 -3.69 4.50
C PRO A 49 -34.79 -2.61 3.59
N ALA A 50 -34.97 -2.78 2.29
CA ALA A 50 -34.54 -1.82 1.27
C ALA A 50 -35.36 -1.95 -0.01
N VAL A 51 -35.42 -0.89 -0.80
CA VAL A 51 -35.91 -0.92 -2.18
C VAL A 51 -34.71 -0.81 -3.10
N PHE A 52 -34.48 -1.83 -3.92
CA PHE A 52 -33.42 -1.79 -4.94
C PHE A 52 -34.00 -1.31 -6.27
N THR A 53 -33.33 -0.40 -6.95
CA THR A 53 -33.76 0.16 -8.25
C THR A 53 -32.63 0.06 -9.25
N TYR A 54 -32.96 -0.44 -10.44
CA TYR A 54 -32.05 -0.52 -11.58
C TYR A 54 -32.83 -0.21 -12.86
N GLN A 55 -32.33 0.76 -13.63
CA GLN A 55 -33.06 1.30 -14.79
C GLN A 55 -34.49 1.73 -14.39
N SER A 56 -35.52 1.28 -15.13
CA SER A 56 -36.92 1.57 -14.84
C SER A 56 -37.61 0.54 -13.93
N SER A 57 -36.86 -0.40 -13.33
CA SER A 57 -37.41 -1.49 -12.52
C SER A 57 -37.02 -1.35 -11.05
N SER A 58 -37.93 -1.77 -10.15
CA SER A 58 -37.70 -1.77 -8.70
C SER A 58 -38.03 -3.11 -8.05
N TRP A 59 -37.31 -3.42 -6.98
CA TRP A 59 -37.46 -4.59 -6.13
C TRP A 59 -37.73 -4.10 -4.71
N ASN A 60 -39.02 -4.02 -4.35
CA ASN A 60 -39.49 -3.38 -3.12
C ASN A 60 -39.30 -4.27 -1.87
N ASP A 61 -38.95 -5.54 -2.07
CA ASP A 61 -38.70 -6.55 -1.05
C ASP A 61 -37.22 -6.93 -0.96
N ALA A 62 -36.34 -6.05 -1.45
CA ALA A 62 -34.91 -6.22 -1.30
C ALA A 62 -34.47 -5.99 0.16
N GLN A 63 -33.29 -6.50 0.49
CA GLN A 63 -32.67 -6.29 1.78
C GLN A 63 -31.18 -6.03 1.63
N ILE A 64 -30.60 -5.27 2.55
CA ILE A 64 -29.20 -4.82 2.50
C ILE A 64 -28.47 -5.11 3.81
N ARG A 65 -27.17 -5.39 3.70
CA ARG A 65 -26.20 -5.41 4.81
C ARG A 65 -24.80 -5.08 4.31
N PHE A 66 -23.87 -4.79 5.23
CA PHE A 66 -22.45 -4.79 4.89
C PHE A 66 -21.96 -6.19 4.50
N LYS A 67 -20.97 -6.25 3.59
CA LYS A 67 -20.33 -7.47 3.11
C LYS A 67 -18.89 -7.58 3.63
N GLY A 68 -18.47 -8.82 3.83
CA GLY A 68 -17.08 -9.24 4.02
C GLY A 68 -16.70 -9.29 5.49
N ARG A 69 -15.40 -9.24 5.77
CA ARG A 69 -14.86 -9.24 7.14
C ARG A 69 -13.97 -8.03 7.35
N SER A 70 -12.75 -8.05 6.81
CA SER A 70 -11.81 -6.92 6.81
C SER A 70 -12.40 -5.68 6.14
N THR A 71 -13.14 -5.87 5.04
CA THR A 71 -13.80 -4.80 4.28
C THR A 71 -14.81 -3.98 5.06
N ARG A 72 -15.27 -4.46 6.24
CA ARG A 72 -16.21 -3.73 7.09
C ARG A 72 -15.54 -2.63 7.92
N TYR A 73 -14.23 -2.73 8.15
CA TYR A 73 -13.47 -1.68 8.82
C TYR A 73 -13.20 -0.47 7.92
N TYR A 74 -13.20 -0.65 6.60
CA TYR A 74 -12.89 0.43 5.65
C TYR A 74 -13.91 1.55 5.70
N SER A 75 -13.45 2.79 5.51
CA SER A 75 -14.34 3.96 5.40
C SER A 75 -15.38 3.75 4.30
N LYS A 76 -14.96 3.24 3.14
CA LYS A 76 -15.84 2.82 2.05
C LYS A 76 -16.29 1.36 2.20
N LYS A 77 -17.50 1.16 2.70
CA LYS A 77 -18.08 -0.16 3.02
C LYS A 77 -18.45 -0.94 1.76
N SER A 78 -18.26 -2.25 1.76
CA SER A 78 -18.86 -3.14 0.74
C SER A 78 -20.28 -3.56 1.15
N TYR A 79 -21.17 -3.76 0.19
CA TYR A 79 -22.58 -4.07 0.44
C TYR A 79 -23.00 -5.39 -0.19
N ARG A 80 -23.95 -6.08 0.45
CA ARG A 80 -24.67 -7.21 -0.13
C ARG A 80 -26.15 -6.90 -0.17
N ILE A 81 -26.76 -7.10 -1.34
CA ILE A 81 -28.20 -7.01 -1.55
C ILE A 81 -28.75 -8.43 -1.69
N ARG A 82 -29.84 -8.72 -0.96
CA ARG A 82 -30.60 -9.96 -1.07
C ARG A 82 -32.00 -9.66 -1.60
N PHE A 83 -32.46 -10.46 -2.53
CA PHE A 83 -33.80 -10.44 -3.11
C PHE A 83 -34.65 -11.60 -2.62
N ASN A 84 -35.96 -11.45 -2.75
CA ASN A 84 -36.91 -12.52 -2.48
C ASN A 84 -36.83 -13.62 -3.54
N ASN A 85 -37.16 -14.85 -3.15
CA ASN A 85 -37.12 -16.02 -4.01
C ASN A 85 -38.07 -15.93 -5.21
N THR A 86 -39.16 -15.16 -5.08
CA THR A 86 -40.15 -14.95 -6.13
C THR A 86 -39.90 -13.69 -6.97
N ASN A 87 -38.94 -12.85 -6.57
CA ASN A 87 -38.63 -11.58 -7.22
C ASN A 87 -37.11 -11.41 -7.39
N LEU A 88 -36.50 -12.30 -8.18
CA LEU A 88 -35.06 -12.34 -8.40
C LEU A 88 -34.59 -11.18 -9.30
N PHE A 89 -33.39 -10.64 -9.03
CA PHE A 89 -32.75 -9.67 -9.92
C PHE A 89 -31.99 -10.39 -11.03
N GLN A 90 -32.52 -10.40 -12.26
CA GLN A 90 -31.88 -11.07 -13.41
C GLN A 90 -31.45 -12.52 -13.11
N GLY A 91 -32.32 -13.26 -12.42
CA GLY A 91 -32.09 -14.64 -11.99
C GLY A 91 -31.19 -14.80 -10.75
N MET A 92 -30.75 -13.70 -10.14
CA MET A 92 -29.87 -13.70 -8.96
C MET A 92 -30.65 -13.39 -7.70
N ARG A 93 -30.39 -14.15 -6.63
CA ARG A 93 -30.96 -13.88 -5.30
C ARG A 93 -30.08 -12.95 -4.47
N GLN A 94 -28.77 -12.98 -4.68
CA GLN A 94 -27.83 -12.14 -3.96
C GLN A 94 -26.81 -11.55 -4.94
N ILE A 95 -26.51 -10.27 -4.73
CA ILE A 95 -25.49 -9.52 -5.45
C ILE A 95 -24.64 -8.75 -4.44
N ASN A 96 -23.41 -8.47 -4.83
CA ASN A 96 -22.45 -7.73 -4.02
C ASN A 96 -22.05 -6.44 -4.74
N PHE A 97 -21.85 -5.38 -3.97
CA PHE A 97 -21.14 -4.17 -4.40
C PHE A 97 -19.86 -4.12 -3.57
N ASN A 98 -18.75 -4.61 -4.14
CA ASN A 98 -17.44 -4.56 -3.51
C ASN A 98 -16.87 -3.15 -3.66
N SER A 99 -16.37 -2.57 -2.57
CA SER A 99 -15.92 -1.16 -2.54
C SER A 99 -14.62 -0.93 -3.31
N MET A 100 -13.85 -2.00 -3.57
CA MET A 100 -12.49 -1.96 -4.14
C MET A 100 -11.56 -1.01 -3.36
N TYR A 101 -11.87 -0.73 -2.09
CA TYR A 101 -11.28 0.38 -1.34
C TYR A 101 -9.75 0.33 -1.29
N THR A 102 -9.19 -0.87 -1.16
CA THR A 102 -7.76 -1.08 -1.03
C THR A 102 -7.06 -1.31 -2.37
N ASP A 103 -7.79 -1.44 -3.48
CA ASP A 103 -7.24 -1.55 -4.84
C ASP A 103 -7.25 -0.16 -5.52
N LYS A 104 -6.10 0.52 -5.50
CA LYS A 104 -5.97 1.86 -6.10
C LYS A 104 -6.16 1.87 -7.62
N SER A 105 -6.09 0.72 -8.29
CA SER A 105 -6.44 0.61 -9.72
C SER A 105 -7.95 0.52 -9.94
N PHE A 106 -8.72 0.01 -8.98
CA PHE A 106 -10.12 -0.40 -9.15
C PHE A 106 -10.32 -1.47 -10.24
N LEU A 107 -9.29 -2.18 -10.70
CA LEU A 107 -9.36 -3.08 -11.85
C LEU A 107 -9.14 -4.57 -11.52
N ARG A 108 -8.45 -4.91 -10.42
CA ARG A 108 -7.89 -6.26 -10.24
C ARG A 108 -8.93 -7.36 -10.19
N GLU A 109 -9.91 -7.20 -9.33
CA GLU A 109 -10.97 -8.20 -9.19
C GLU A 109 -11.77 -8.35 -10.51
N LYS A 110 -12.04 -7.24 -11.21
CA LYS A 110 -12.68 -7.26 -12.53
C LYS A 110 -11.84 -8.02 -13.57
N LEU A 111 -10.54 -7.72 -13.64
CA LEU A 111 -9.61 -8.38 -14.54
C LEU A 111 -9.51 -9.88 -14.24
N ALA A 112 -9.55 -10.28 -12.96
CA ALA A 112 -9.52 -11.67 -12.56
C ALA A 112 -10.77 -12.42 -13.03
N TRP A 113 -11.95 -11.85 -12.83
CA TRP A 113 -13.20 -12.46 -13.29
C TRP A 113 -13.28 -12.54 -14.81
N ASP A 114 -12.83 -11.52 -15.54
CA ASP A 114 -12.74 -11.56 -16.99
C ASP A 114 -11.76 -12.65 -17.47
N LEU A 115 -10.62 -12.81 -16.80
CA LEU A 115 -9.64 -13.81 -17.15
C LEU A 115 -10.19 -15.23 -16.96
N PHE A 116 -10.84 -15.50 -15.82
CA PHE A 116 -11.50 -16.78 -15.60
C PHE A 116 -12.63 -17.05 -16.61
N ALA A 117 -13.41 -16.01 -16.96
CA ALA A 117 -14.44 -16.13 -17.99
C ALA A 117 -13.83 -16.47 -19.36
N ASP A 118 -12.73 -15.82 -19.75
CA ASP A 118 -12.00 -16.10 -20.99
C ASP A 118 -11.39 -17.51 -21.03
N MET A 119 -11.02 -18.04 -19.86
CA MET A 119 -10.56 -19.42 -19.71
C MET A 119 -11.71 -20.45 -19.85
N GLY A 120 -12.97 -20.00 -19.79
CA GLY A 120 -14.15 -20.87 -19.74
C GLY A 120 -14.40 -21.47 -18.36
N ALA A 121 -13.88 -20.84 -17.29
CA ALA A 121 -14.13 -21.25 -15.92
C ALA A 121 -15.54 -20.87 -15.46
N LEU A 122 -16.08 -21.64 -14.52
CA LEU A 122 -17.31 -21.28 -13.84
C LEU A 122 -16.99 -20.19 -12.82
N ALA A 123 -17.18 -18.91 -13.17
CA ALA A 123 -16.78 -17.77 -12.36
C ALA A 123 -17.89 -16.70 -12.22
N PRO A 124 -17.79 -15.83 -11.20
CA PRO A 124 -18.67 -14.69 -11.05
C PRO A 124 -18.70 -13.76 -12.27
N VAL A 125 -19.84 -13.13 -12.52
CA VAL A 125 -19.93 -11.98 -13.43
C VAL A 125 -19.67 -10.73 -12.61
N ALA A 126 -18.81 -9.85 -13.14
CA ALA A 126 -18.50 -8.59 -12.51
C ALA A 126 -18.43 -7.42 -13.50
N HIS A 127 -18.81 -6.22 -13.04
CA HIS A 127 -18.68 -4.97 -13.78
C HIS A 127 -18.69 -3.76 -12.84
N HIS A 128 -18.05 -2.68 -13.25
CA HIS A 128 -18.06 -1.42 -12.49
C HIS A 128 -19.47 -0.83 -12.42
N ALA A 129 -19.80 -0.21 -11.29
CA ALA A 129 -21.14 0.25 -10.97
C ALA A 129 -21.11 1.59 -10.22
N ARG A 130 -21.97 2.51 -10.61
CA ARG A 130 -22.29 3.72 -9.83
C ARG A 130 -23.33 3.34 -8.77
N PHE A 131 -23.00 3.48 -7.49
CA PHE A 131 -23.87 3.04 -6.41
C PHE A 131 -24.34 4.21 -5.54
N THR A 132 -25.65 4.29 -5.30
CA THR A 132 -26.28 5.29 -4.43
C THR A 132 -27.15 4.64 -3.36
N ILE A 133 -27.22 5.27 -2.18
CA ILE A 133 -28.19 4.93 -1.13
C ILE A 133 -28.97 6.20 -0.79
N ASN A 134 -30.30 6.18 -0.86
CA ASN A 134 -31.16 7.35 -0.67
C ASN A 134 -30.78 8.52 -1.58
N ASN A 135 -30.41 8.23 -2.83
CA ASN A 135 -29.85 9.16 -3.81
C ASN A 135 -28.50 9.80 -3.43
N ASP A 136 -27.90 9.41 -2.29
CA ASP A 136 -26.56 9.84 -1.91
C ASP A 136 -25.50 9.00 -2.64
N TRP A 137 -24.53 9.68 -3.25
CA TRP A 137 -23.44 9.07 -4.02
C TRP A 137 -22.45 8.35 -3.11
N LYS A 138 -22.37 7.03 -3.22
CA LYS A 138 -21.46 6.20 -2.40
C LYS A 138 -20.12 5.92 -3.06
N GLY A 139 -19.97 6.26 -4.34
CA GLY A 139 -18.75 6.01 -5.11
C GLY A 139 -18.90 4.93 -6.19
N LEU A 140 -17.78 4.62 -6.82
CA LEU A 140 -17.62 3.56 -7.80
C LEU A 140 -17.43 2.21 -7.11
N TYR A 141 -18.23 1.21 -7.46
CA TYR A 141 -18.18 -0.14 -6.89
C TYR A 141 -17.97 -1.19 -7.97
N LEU A 142 -17.58 -2.39 -7.57
CA LEU A 142 -17.64 -3.56 -8.42
C LEU A 142 -18.90 -4.35 -8.07
N PHE A 143 -19.81 -4.45 -9.03
CA PHE A 143 -20.89 -5.41 -8.96
C PHE A 143 -20.31 -6.82 -9.11
N VAL A 144 -20.69 -7.77 -8.25
CA VAL A 144 -20.29 -9.19 -8.35
C VAL A 144 -21.48 -10.08 -7.95
N ASP A 145 -21.87 -11.06 -8.78
CA ASP A 145 -22.89 -12.04 -8.39
C ASP A 145 -22.36 -13.02 -7.31
N LYS A 146 -23.23 -13.52 -6.41
CA LYS A 146 -22.82 -14.51 -5.39
C LYS A 146 -22.83 -15.90 -6.00
N VAL A 147 -21.76 -16.66 -5.80
CA VAL A 147 -21.73 -18.10 -6.07
C VAL A 147 -22.63 -18.81 -5.07
N ASP A 148 -23.84 -19.16 -5.50
CA ASP A 148 -24.84 -19.90 -4.76
C ASP A 148 -25.65 -20.82 -5.70
N ARG A 149 -26.81 -21.34 -5.26
CA ARG A 149 -27.65 -22.17 -6.11
C ARG A 149 -28.21 -21.46 -7.35
N TYR A 150 -28.44 -20.14 -7.26
CA TYR A 150 -29.00 -19.35 -8.36
C TYR A 150 -27.92 -19.06 -9.40
N PHE A 151 -26.67 -18.90 -8.96
CA PHE A 151 -25.51 -18.85 -9.84
C PHE A 151 -25.40 -20.09 -10.74
N LEU A 152 -25.64 -21.29 -10.18
CA LEU A 152 -25.66 -22.55 -10.93
C LEU A 152 -26.85 -22.61 -11.91
N GLN A 153 -28.06 -22.32 -11.42
CA GLN A 153 -29.28 -22.36 -12.24
C GLN A 153 -29.21 -21.41 -13.44
N LYS A 154 -28.73 -20.18 -13.23
CA LYS A 154 -28.54 -19.16 -14.29
C LYS A 154 -27.59 -19.63 -15.39
N ARG A 155 -26.69 -20.57 -15.07
CA ARG A 155 -25.70 -21.15 -15.99
C ARG A 155 -26.10 -22.55 -16.46
N GLY A 156 -27.37 -22.94 -16.29
CA GLY A 156 -27.90 -24.23 -16.73
C GLY A 156 -27.32 -25.45 -15.99
N ARG A 157 -26.75 -25.25 -14.80
CA ARG A 157 -26.21 -26.32 -13.97
C ARG A 157 -27.26 -26.82 -12.99
N ILE A 158 -27.21 -28.12 -12.67
CA ILE A 158 -28.08 -28.68 -11.66
C ILE A 158 -27.71 -28.13 -10.28
N VAL A 159 -28.69 -28.03 -9.39
CA VAL A 159 -28.43 -27.67 -7.99
C VAL A 159 -28.04 -28.93 -7.24
N ALA A 160 -26.77 -29.01 -6.82
CA ALA A 160 -26.19 -30.14 -6.12
C ALA A 160 -25.26 -29.63 -4.98
N PRO A 161 -24.77 -30.50 -4.07
CA PRO A 161 -23.96 -30.09 -2.94
C PRO A 161 -22.77 -29.21 -3.34
N MET A 162 -22.57 -28.14 -2.56
CA MET A 162 -21.50 -27.17 -2.78
C MET A 162 -20.93 -26.71 -1.45
N TYR A 163 -19.60 -26.65 -1.38
CA TYR A 163 -18.83 -26.37 -0.18
C TYR A 163 -17.86 -25.22 -0.45
N GLU A 164 -17.95 -24.13 0.30
CA GLU A 164 -17.02 -23.00 0.27
C GLU A 164 -15.93 -23.24 1.32
N ALA A 165 -14.66 -23.17 0.92
CA ALA A 165 -13.55 -23.25 1.87
C ALA A 165 -13.59 -22.02 2.79
N ASP A 166 -13.62 -22.23 4.10
CA ASP A 166 -13.92 -21.20 5.10
C ASP A 166 -12.68 -20.38 5.47
N ASP A 167 -12.81 -19.05 5.33
CA ASP A 167 -11.75 -18.09 5.62
C ASP A 167 -11.39 -18.00 7.11
N PHE A 168 -12.27 -18.38 8.03
CA PHE A 168 -12.06 -18.19 9.46
C PHE A 168 -10.94 -19.06 10.01
N TYR A 169 -10.84 -20.29 9.51
CA TYR A 169 -9.89 -21.28 10.00
C TYR A 169 -8.69 -21.47 9.07
N THR A 170 -8.77 -21.03 7.80
CA THR A 170 -7.68 -21.10 6.81
C THR A 170 -7.11 -22.53 6.62
N MET A 171 -7.97 -23.54 6.63
CA MET A 171 -7.61 -24.96 6.53
C MET A 171 -8.52 -25.74 5.57
N GLY A 172 -9.14 -25.06 4.60
CA GLY A 172 -9.81 -25.70 3.47
C GLY A 172 -8.79 -26.20 2.44
N ASP A 173 -7.82 -27.01 2.85
CA ASP A 173 -6.65 -27.44 2.06
C ASP A 173 -6.74 -28.90 1.57
N LEU A 174 -7.91 -29.52 1.77
CA LEU A 174 -8.22 -30.92 1.48
C LEU A 174 -7.37 -31.94 2.26
N THR A 175 -6.87 -31.59 3.45
CA THR A 175 -6.26 -32.55 4.38
C THR A 175 -7.31 -33.43 5.06
N VAL A 176 -6.91 -34.63 5.50
CA VAL A 176 -7.80 -35.53 6.26
C VAL A 176 -8.08 -34.93 7.63
N GLN A 177 -9.37 -34.78 7.97
CA GLN A 177 -9.83 -34.20 9.22
C GLN A 177 -10.91 -35.07 9.87
N PRO A 178 -11.05 -35.07 11.21
CA PRO A 178 -12.20 -35.66 11.89
C PRO A 178 -13.53 -35.04 11.42
N ASP A 179 -14.59 -35.85 11.32
CA ASP A 179 -15.93 -35.43 10.85
C ASP A 179 -16.46 -34.19 11.59
N SER A 180 -16.17 -34.07 12.89
CA SER A 180 -16.60 -32.96 13.72
C SER A 180 -16.02 -31.60 13.29
N LEU A 181 -14.89 -31.59 12.58
CA LEU A 181 -14.15 -30.38 12.19
C LEU A 181 -14.39 -29.96 10.74
N LEU A 182 -14.86 -30.84 9.84
CA LEU A 182 -15.09 -30.50 8.43
C LEU A 182 -16.02 -29.28 8.26
N ARG A 183 -17.04 -29.15 9.11
CA ARG A 183 -17.98 -28.02 9.12
C ARG A 183 -17.37 -26.68 9.56
N LEU A 184 -16.18 -26.71 10.18
CA LEU A 184 -15.44 -25.50 10.54
C LEU A 184 -14.63 -25.03 9.34
N TYR A 185 -14.07 -25.96 8.56
CA TYR A 185 -13.20 -25.65 7.43
C TYR A 185 -13.92 -25.44 6.11
N TYR A 186 -15.15 -25.94 5.98
CA TYR A 186 -15.97 -25.75 4.78
C TYR A 186 -17.40 -25.37 5.16
N SER A 187 -17.85 -24.21 4.69
CA SER A 187 -19.26 -23.81 4.74
C SER A 187 -20.04 -24.54 3.64
N LYS A 188 -21.14 -25.21 3.99
CA LYS A 188 -22.02 -25.87 3.02
C LYS A 188 -23.04 -24.88 2.46
N GLU A 189 -22.76 -24.35 1.28
CA GLU A 189 -23.61 -23.36 0.60
C GLU A 189 -24.89 -23.99 0.00
N ILE A 190 -24.85 -25.27 -0.38
CA ILE A 190 -26.00 -26.00 -0.93
C ILE A 190 -26.12 -27.39 -0.30
N GLY A 191 -27.28 -27.68 0.28
CA GLY A 191 -27.65 -28.96 0.89
C GLY A 191 -28.22 -28.76 2.29
N SER A 192 -29.26 -29.53 2.65
CA SER A 192 -30.06 -29.29 3.87
C SER A 192 -29.57 -30.04 5.12
N SER A 193 -28.56 -30.89 5.00
CA SER A 193 -28.02 -31.72 6.10
C SER A 193 -26.61 -31.29 6.50
N LEU A 194 -26.29 -31.42 7.79
CA LEU A 194 -24.92 -31.40 8.36
C LEU A 194 -24.06 -32.60 7.91
N ASP A 195 -24.47 -33.29 6.84
CA ASP A 195 -23.77 -34.44 6.27
C ASP A 195 -22.69 -33.96 5.30
N TYR A 196 -21.43 -34.25 5.62
CA TYR A 196 -20.24 -33.95 4.80
C TYR A 196 -19.60 -35.24 4.26
N SER A 197 -20.32 -36.37 4.26
CA SER A 197 -19.78 -37.69 3.88
C SER A 197 -19.21 -37.75 2.47
N ASP A 198 -19.77 -36.99 1.53
CA ASP A 198 -19.26 -36.93 0.17
C ASP A 198 -17.96 -36.13 0.05
N LEU A 199 -17.87 -34.97 0.72
CA LEU A 199 -16.63 -34.20 0.82
C LEU A 199 -15.54 -35.00 1.54
N ARG A 200 -15.90 -35.72 2.61
CA ARG A 200 -15.00 -36.65 3.29
C ARG A 200 -14.48 -37.73 2.34
N SER A 201 -15.38 -38.37 1.60
CA SER A 201 -15.02 -39.41 0.62
C SER A 201 -14.05 -38.88 -0.44
N LEU A 202 -14.24 -37.63 -0.89
CA LEU A 202 -13.31 -36.94 -1.78
C LEU A 202 -11.92 -36.78 -1.13
N ILE A 203 -11.89 -36.21 0.08
CA ILE A 203 -10.65 -35.95 0.83
C ILE A 203 -9.88 -37.26 1.07
N GLU A 204 -10.55 -38.30 1.55
CA GLU A 204 -9.93 -39.60 1.79
C GLU A 204 -9.41 -40.22 0.48
N ALA A 205 -10.19 -40.15 -0.61
CA ALA A 205 -9.78 -40.71 -1.89
C ALA A 205 -8.51 -40.04 -2.46
N ILE A 206 -8.39 -38.71 -2.36
CA ILE A 206 -7.18 -38.01 -2.85
C ILE A 206 -5.98 -38.18 -1.92
N ASN A 207 -6.18 -38.34 -0.60
CA ASN A 207 -5.07 -38.49 0.35
C ASN A 207 -4.52 -39.93 0.31
N TYR A 208 -5.38 -40.93 0.22
CA TYR A 208 -4.98 -42.34 0.28
C TYR A 208 -4.69 -42.98 -1.09
N ALA A 209 -4.95 -42.30 -2.21
CA ALA A 209 -4.55 -42.79 -3.52
C ALA A 209 -3.02 -43.00 -3.57
N PRO A 210 -2.50 -44.18 -4.00
CA PRO A 210 -1.07 -44.37 -4.23
C PRO A 210 -0.57 -43.44 -5.34
N ASP A 211 0.65 -42.88 -5.20
CA ASP A 211 1.26 -41.96 -6.17
C ASP A 211 1.21 -42.49 -7.60
N ALA A 212 1.49 -43.78 -7.80
CA ALA A 212 1.46 -44.45 -9.10
C ALA A 212 0.09 -44.43 -9.80
N THR A 213 -0.99 -44.24 -9.03
CA THR A 213 -2.37 -44.23 -9.54
C THR A 213 -3.07 -42.89 -9.36
N PHE A 214 -2.41 -41.91 -8.71
CA PHE A 214 -3.01 -40.64 -8.31
C PHE A 214 -3.63 -39.90 -9.51
N ALA A 215 -2.93 -39.81 -10.64
CA ALA A 215 -3.45 -39.18 -11.86
C ALA A 215 -4.81 -39.75 -12.28
N ARG A 216 -4.93 -41.09 -12.33
CA ARG A 216 -6.17 -41.77 -12.72
C ARG A 216 -7.28 -41.55 -11.69
N VAL A 217 -6.95 -41.53 -10.40
CA VAL A 217 -7.92 -41.26 -9.33
C VAL A 217 -8.47 -39.84 -9.47
N VAL A 218 -7.61 -38.84 -9.59
CA VAL A 218 -8.03 -37.44 -9.73
C VAL A 218 -8.82 -37.22 -11.02
N ASP A 219 -8.42 -37.82 -12.14
CA ASP A 219 -9.18 -37.77 -13.41
C ASP A 219 -10.60 -38.33 -13.26
N SER A 220 -10.79 -39.36 -12.42
CA SER A 220 -12.12 -39.92 -12.14
C SER A 220 -12.96 -39.07 -11.18
N LEU A 221 -12.31 -38.34 -10.27
CA LEU A 221 -12.98 -37.57 -9.23
C LEU A 221 -13.33 -36.14 -9.65
N PHE A 222 -12.50 -35.50 -10.47
CA PHE A 222 -12.65 -34.08 -10.80
C PHE A 222 -12.92 -33.83 -12.28
N ASP A 223 -13.68 -32.77 -12.57
CA ASP A 223 -13.62 -32.09 -13.85
C ASP A 223 -12.25 -31.39 -13.95
N MET A 224 -11.30 -32.06 -14.60
CA MET A 224 -9.93 -31.60 -14.67
C MET A 224 -9.77 -30.23 -15.32
N ASN A 225 -10.70 -29.80 -16.19
CA ASN A 225 -10.64 -28.44 -16.73
C ASN A 225 -10.84 -27.40 -15.65
N SER A 226 -11.74 -27.65 -14.69
CA SER A 226 -11.97 -26.73 -13.56
C SER A 226 -10.75 -26.63 -12.63
N VAL A 227 -10.10 -27.77 -12.35
CA VAL A 227 -8.86 -27.82 -11.54
C VAL A 227 -7.75 -27.03 -12.24
N TYR A 228 -7.54 -27.27 -13.54
CA TYR A 228 -6.52 -26.55 -14.29
C TYR A 228 -6.86 -25.08 -14.50
N HIS A 229 -8.13 -24.68 -14.58
CA HIS A 229 -8.50 -23.28 -14.60
C HIS A 229 -8.14 -22.58 -13.30
N TRP A 230 -8.48 -23.17 -12.15
CA TRP A 230 -8.14 -22.61 -10.85
C TRP A 230 -6.62 -22.51 -10.66
N LEU A 231 -5.87 -23.60 -10.88
CA LEU A 231 -4.41 -23.60 -10.73
C LEU A 231 -3.72 -22.66 -11.72
N ALA A 232 -4.10 -22.68 -13.00
CA ALA A 232 -3.52 -21.77 -13.98
C ALA A 232 -3.88 -20.31 -13.70
N GLY A 233 -5.10 -20.04 -13.21
CA GLY A 233 -5.51 -18.70 -12.78
C GLY A 233 -4.62 -18.18 -11.65
N ASN A 234 -4.37 -19.00 -10.62
CA ASN A 234 -3.46 -18.66 -9.53
C ASN A 234 -2.03 -18.41 -10.02
N ILE A 235 -1.56 -19.20 -10.99
CA ILE A 235 -0.23 -19.02 -11.61
C ILE A 235 -0.17 -17.71 -12.40
N LEU A 236 -1.17 -17.41 -13.23
CA LEU A 236 -1.16 -16.22 -14.10
C LEU A 236 -1.33 -14.92 -13.31
N MET A 237 -2.17 -14.94 -12.27
CA MET A 237 -2.53 -13.76 -11.46
C MET A 237 -1.77 -13.67 -10.14
N MET A 238 -0.92 -14.66 -9.83
CA MET A 238 -0.16 -14.74 -8.58
C MET A 238 -1.07 -14.71 -7.34
N MET A 239 -2.13 -15.51 -7.36
CA MET A 239 -3.10 -15.60 -6.28
C MET A 239 -2.70 -16.73 -5.31
N GLY A 240 -1.71 -16.47 -4.46
CA GLY A 240 -1.19 -17.43 -3.48
C GLY A 240 -2.18 -17.78 -2.37
N ASP A 241 -3.04 -16.84 -1.96
CA ASP A 241 -3.99 -17.01 -0.84
C ASP A 241 -5.23 -17.86 -1.20
N SER A 242 -5.33 -18.38 -2.43
CA SER A 242 -6.49 -19.15 -2.92
C SER A 242 -6.40 -20.67 -2.71
N TYR A 243 -5.33 -21.20 -2.10
CA TYR A 243 -5.13 -22.67 -2.02
C TYR A 243 -5.80 -23.36 -0.82
N ASN A 244 -5.99 -22.68 0.30
CA ASN A 244 -6.62 -23.22 1.52
C ASN A 244 -7.93 -22.49 1.90
N LYS A 245 -8.38 -21.57 1.05
CA LYS A 245 -9.61 -20.77 1.14
C LYS A 245 -9.88 -20.09 -0.22
N ASN A 246 -10.89 -19.23 -0.37
CA ASN A 246 -11.14 -18.50 -1.63
C ASN A 246 -11.42 -19.42 -2.84
N TYR A 247 -12.08 -20.55 -2.60
CA TYR A 247 -12.64 -21.43 -3.64
C TYR A 247 -13.82 -22.23 -3.10
N LEU A 248 -14.64 -22.77 -4.02
CA LEU A 248 -15.73 -23.68 -3.72
C LEU A 248 -15.55 -25.01 -4.45
N LEU A 249 -16.07 -26.07 -3.85
CA LEU A 249 -16.17 -27.42 -4.40
C LEU A 249 -17.65 -27.72 -4.68
N TYR A 250 -17.98 -27.88 -5.95
CA TYR A 250 -19.32 -28.24 -6.41
C TYR A 250 -19.33 -29.67 -6.95
N ARG A 251 -20.24 -30.51 -6.45
CA ARG A 251 -20.37 -31.90 -6.92
C ARG A 251 -21.42 -32.00 -8.02
N ASP A 252 -21.00 -32.10 -9.27
CA ASP A 252 -21.90 -32.17 -10.43
C ASP A 252 -22.50 -33.58 -10.58
N THR A 253 -23.63 -33.82 -9.91
CA THR A 253 -24.34 -35.11 -9.95
C THR A 253 -25.11 -35.37 -11.25
N SER A 254 -25.10 -34.44 -12.22
CA SER A 254 -25.77 -34.64 -13.51
C SER A 254 -24.95 -35.51 -14.47
N ARG A 255 -23.63 -35.55 -14.26
CA ARG A 255 -22.72 -36.40 -15.03
C ARG A 255 -22.77 -37.82 -14.49
N SER A 256 -22.70 -38.80 -15.37
CA SER A 256 -22.57 -40.22 -14.98
C SER A 256 -21.34 -40.46 -14.10
N THR A 257 -20.30 -39.62 -14.24
CA THR A 257 -19.07 -39.64 -13.45
C THR A 257 -19.19 -38.94 -12.09
N GLN A 258 -20.24 -38.13 -11.85
CA GLN A 258 -20.46 -37.33 -10.65
C GLN A 258 -19.25 -36.52 -10.16
N GLN A 259 -18.48 -35.99 -11.12
CA GLN A 259 -17.22 -35.30 -10.85
C GLN A 259 -17.38 -34.00 -10.04
N TRP A 260 -16.35 -33.69 -9.26
CA TRP A 260 -16.17 -32.44 -8.52
C TRP A 260 -15.63 -31.33 -9.42
N VAL A 261 -16.13 -30.13 -9.21
CA VAL A 261 -15.76 -28.91 -9.94
C VAL A 261 -15.22 -27.90 -8.94
N VAL A 262 -14.06 -27.32 -9.25
CA VAL A 262 -13.47 -26.22 -8.48
C VAL A 262 -13.97 -24.88 -9.04
N ILE A 263 -14.48 -24.01 -8.18
CA ILE A 263 -14.98 -22.67 -8.52
C ILE A 263 -14.14 -21.64 -7.76
N PRO A 264 -13.40 -20.74 -8.44
CA PRO A 264 -12.60 -19.71 -7.77
C PRO A 264 -13.51 -18.65 -7.10
N TRP A 265 -13.04 -18.07 -6.01
CA TRP A 265 -13.74 -17.01 -5.27
C TRP A 265 -12.77 -16.00 -4.64
N ASP A 266 -13.19 -14.75 -4.44
CA ASP A 266 -12.43 -13.66 -3.78
C ASP A 266 -11.01 -13.38 -4.34
N TYR A 267 -10.94 -12.81 -5.55
CA TYR A 267 -9.68 -12.53 -6.27
C TYR A 267 -9.32 -11.02 -6.29
N ASP A 268 -9.67 -10.27 -5.26
CA ASP A 268 -9.33 -8.84 -5.15
C ASP A 268 -7.84 -8.58 -4.87
N LEU A 269 -7.14 -9.58 -4.30
CA LEU A 269 -5.68 -9.58 -4.11
C LEU A 269 -4.88 -10.12 -5.32
N SER A 270 -5.48 -10.18 -6.51
CA SER A 270 -4.83 -10.68 -7.72
C SER A 270 -3.85 -9.67 -8.36
N PHE A 271 -3.14 -10.10 -9.42
CA PHE A 271 -2.21 -9.29 -10.21
C PHE A 271 -1.07 -8.69 -9.36
N GLY A 272 -0.42 -9.56 -8.60
CA GLY A 272 0.77 -9.22 -7.83
C GLY A 272 0.48 -8.57 -6.47
N ARG A 273 -0.80 -8.40 -6.14
CA ARG A 273 -1.26 -7.73 -4.93
C ARG A 273 -1.28 -8.62 -3.68
N ASN A 274 -0.94 -9.90 -3.84
CA ASN A 274 -0.93 -10.83 -2.74
C ASN A 274 0.48 -11.11 -2.28
N GLY A 275 0.61 -11.22 -0.96
CA GLY A 275 1.85 -11.57 -0.32
C GLY A 275 1.82 -12.93 0.32
N ASP A 276 2.85 -13.71 0.01
CA ASP A 276 3.04 -15.03 0.59
C ASP A 276 3.56 -14.88 2.03
N ASN A 277 2.77 -15.32 3.01
CA ASN A 277 3.10 -15.29 4.44
C ASN A 277 4.27 -16.24 4.81
N SER A 278 4.72 -17.10 3.88
CA SER A 278 5.94 -17.92 4.08
C SER A 278 7.24 -17.15 3.79
N ILE A 279 7.13 -15.89 3.33
CA ILE A 279 8.29 -15.03 3.09
C ILE A 279 8.63 -14.22 4.35
N PRO A 280 9.92 -14.09 4.69
CA PRO A 280 10.39 -13.22 5.77
C PRO A 280 9.82 -11.78 5.68
N TYR A 281 9.15 -11.36 6.76
CA TYR A 281 8.37 -10.12 6.93
C TYR A 281 9.23 -8.85 7.13
N PRO A 282 9.25 -7.97 6.15
CA PRO A 282 8.00 -7.27 6.24
C PRO A 282 7.11 -7.57 5.08
N ALA A 283 5.87 -7.77 5.45
CA ALA A 283 4.75 -7.69 4.54
C ALA A 283 4.66 -6.34 3.81
N SER A 284 5.52 -5.34 4.08
CA SER A 284 5.47 -4.03 3.41
C SER A 284 5.79 -4.04 1.93
N LEU A 285 6.15 -5.19 1.35
CA LEU A 285 6.26 -5.38 -0.10
C LEU A 285 5.03 -6.04 -0.74
N LEU A 286 3.97 -6.34 0.01
CA LEU A 286 2.97 -7.31 -0.46
C LEU A 286 1.92 -6.77 -1.46
N SER A 287 1.92 -5.49 -1.87
CA SER A 287 0.97 -4.94 -2.86
C SER A 287 1.01 -3.41 -2.95
N ASP A 288 1.36 -2.70 -4.02
CA ASP A 288 1.79 -3.01 -5.37
C ASP A 288 3.16 -2.33 -5.57
N GLY A 289 4.23 -3.11 -5.44
CA GLY A 289 5.64 -2.71 -5.61
C GLY A 289 6.46 -3.92 -6.06
N PHE A 290 5.95 -4.66 -7.04
CA PHE A 290 5.99 -6.13 -7.17
C PHE A 290 7.36 -6.83 -7.04
N ALA A 291 7.36 -8.03 -6.44
CA ALA A 291 8.55 -8.86 -6.23
C ALA A 291 8.75 -9.94 -7.30
N TYR A 292 9.86 -9.81 -8.01
CA TYR A 292 10.02 -10.12 -9.43
C TYR A 292 10.03 -11.58 -9.87
N THR A 293 9.86 -12.55 -8.97
CA THR A 293 9.92 -13.97 -9.32
C THR A 293 9.18 -14.81 -8.27
N PHE A 294 7.88 -14.99 -8.41
CA PHE A 294 7.16 -15.98 -7.62
C PHE A 294 7.08 -17.29 -8.39
N PRO A 295 7.61 -18.39 -7.85
CA PRO A 295 7.43 -19.68 -8.48
C PRO A 295 5.92 -19.97 -8.61
N PRO A 296 5.49 -20.67 -9.67
CA PRO A 296 4.09 -21.06 -9.88
C PRO A 296 3.41 -21.73 -8.68
N LEU A 297 4.18 -22.23 -7.70
CA LEU A 297 3.73 -22.98 -6.52
C LEU A 297 3.60 -22.17 -5.23
N SER A 298 3.81 -20.85 -5.25
CA SER A 298 3.70 -20.00 -4.05
C SER A 298 2.36 -20.16 -3.31
N GLY A 299 2.31 -19.82 -2.02
CA GLY A 299 1.10 -19.92 -1.18
C GLY A 299 0.99 -21.23 -0.38
N PRO A 300 -0.05 -21.36 0.47
CA PRO A 300 -0.18 -22.46 1.41
C PRO A 300 -0.38 -23.80 0.69
N SER A 301 -0.07 -24.87 1.43
CA SER A 301 -0.26 -26.24 0.97
C SER A 301 -1.73 -26.52 0.67
N ASN A 302 -1.95 -27.40 -0.30
CA ASN A 302 -3.26 -28.01 -0.59
C ASN A 302 -2.98 -29.39 -1.19
N VAL A 303 -3.62 -30.43 -0.66
CA VAL A 303 -3.30 -31.82 -1.03
C VAL A 303 -3.45 -32.05 -2.53
N LEU A 304 -4.51 -31.51 -3.14
CA LEU A 304 -4.73 -31.64 -4.59
C LEU A 304 -3.63 -30.91 -5.36
N LYS A 305 -3.29 -29.66 -4.99
CA LYS A 305 -2.22 -28.86 -5.61
C LYS A 305 -0.87 -29.58 -5.55
N ASP A 306 -0.46 -29.98 -4.35
CA ASP A 306 0.90 -30.46 -4.09
C ASP A 306 1.13 -31.83 -4.72
N ARG A 307 0.16 -32.75 -4.62
CA ARG A 307 0.25 -34.06 -5.26
C ARG A 307 0.13 -33.98 -6.77
N LEU A 308 -0.69 -33.06 -7.30
CA LEU A 308 -0.77 -32.79 -8.74
C LEU A 308 0.59 -32.35 -9.28
N TRP A 309 1.26 -31.44 -8.58
CA TRP A 309 2.59 -30.98 -8.97
C TRP A 309 3.64 -32.09 -8.94
N ASN A 310 3.60 -32.95 -7.92
CA ASN A 310 4.54 -34.06 -7.77
C ASN A 310 4.25 -35.23 -8.73
N THR A 311 3.13 -35.19 -9.46
CA THR A 311 2.76 -36.20 -10.45
C THR A 311 3.15 -35.73 -11.86
N PRO A 312 4.16 -36.34 -12.51
CA PRO A 312 4.72 -35.81 -13.76
C PRO A 312 3.70 -35.60 -14.90
N SER A 313 2.77 -36.54 -15.09
CA SER A 313 1.75 -36.46 -16.14
C SER A 313 0.73 -35.35 -15.89
N LEU A 314 0.37 -35.08 -14.64
CA LEU A 314 -0.54 -33.99 -14.28
C LEU A 314 0.16 -32.63 -14.35
N ARG A 315 1.41 -32.55 -13.88
CA ARG A 315 2.24 -31.35 -13.98
C ARG A 315 2.45 -30.95 -15.44
N GLU A 316 2.71 -31.90 -16.33
CA GLU A 316 2.86 -31.63 -17.76
C GLU A 316 1.56 -31.09 -18.38
N ARG A 317 0.40 -31.65 -18.03
CA ARG A 317 -0.90 -31.12 -18.45
C ARG A 317 -1.14 -29.68 -17.96
N LEU A 318 -0.77 -29.36 -16.72
CA LEU A 318 -0.83 -27.99 -16.20
C LEU A 318 0.12 -27.06 -16.95
N ARG A 319 1.36 -27.50 -17.20
CA ARG A 319 2.35 -26.74 -17.99
C ARG A 319 1.80 -26.41 -19.38
N GLN A 320 1.25 -27.40 -20.08
CA GLN A 320 0.61 -27.23 -21.40
C GLN A 320 -0.59 -26.29 -21.37
N LYS A 321 -1.42 -26.35 -20.32
CA LYS A 321 -2.54 -25.42 -20.14
C LYS A 321 -2.04 -23.99 -19.97
N VAL A 322 -1.04 -23.76 -19.12
CA VAL A 322 -0.45 -22.43 -18.91
C VAL A 322 0.22 -21.92 -20.19
N ASP A 323 0.97 -22.76 -20.92
CA ASP A 323 1.56 -22.41 -22.22
C ASP A 323 0.49 -21.97 -23.23
N THR A 324 -0.58 -22.74 -23.35
CA THR A 324 -1.73 -22.38 -24.22
C THR A 324 -2.34 -21.03 -23.82
N LEU A 325 -2.53 -20.79 -22.52
CA LEU A 325 -3.10 -19.52 -22.04
C LEU A 325 -2.17 -18.34 -22.27
N LEU A 326 -0.85 -18.52 -22.17
CA LEU A 326 0.16 -17.52 -22.51
C LEU A 326 0.17 -17.20 -24.01
N GLN A 327 -0.39 -18.05 -24.87
CA GLN A 327 -0.48 -17.81 -26.31
C GLN A 327 -1.85 -17.28 -26.76
N THR A 328 -2.91 -17.46 -25.96
CA THR A 328 -4.30 -17.19 -26.40
C THR A 328 -5.08 -16.21 -25.53
N VAL A 329 -4.90 -16.24 -24.21
CA VAL A 329 -5.73 -15.49 -23.26
C VAL A 329 -4.93 -14.41 -22.55
N PHE A 330 -3.82 -14.77 -21.92
CA PHE A 330 -2.99 -13.85 -21.12
C PHE A 330 -1.94 -13.15 -21.99
N ILE A 331 -2.25 -12.85 -23.26
CA ILE A 331 -1.32 -12.18 -24.18
C ILE A 331 -1.22 -10.69 -23.87
N GLU A 332 -0.04 -10.12 -24.07
CA GLU A 332 0.27 -8.75 -23.67
C GLU A 332 -0.66 -7.72 -24.32
N GLU A 333 -0.80 -7.75 -25.65
CA GLU A 333 -1.69 -6.87 -26.40
C GLU A 333 -3.14 -6.89 -25.89
N ARG A 334 -3.70 -8.09 -25.69
CA ARG A 334 -5.08 -8.27 -25.20
C ARG A 334 -5.25 -7.74 -23.77
N MET A 335 -4.30 -8.06 -22.90
CA MET A 335 -4.39 -7.68 -21.48
C MET A 335 -4.16 -6.18 -21.29
N HIS A 336 -3.17 -5.59 -21.97
CA HIS A 336 -2.93 -4.14 -21.96
C HIS A 336 -4.13 -3.39 -22.52
N SER A 337 -4.65 -3.79 -23.69
CA SER A 337 -5.84 -3.18 -24.29
C SER A 337 -7.05 -3.24 -23.35
N ARG A 338 -7.25 -4.36 -22.63
CA ARG A 338 -8.31 -4.50 -21.64
C ARG A 338 -8.11 -3.57 -20.43
N ILE A 339 -6.88 -3.50 -19.90
CA ILE A 339 -6.53 -2.62 -18.78
C ILE A 339 -6.82 -1.16 -19.17
N ASP A 340 -6.30 -0.71 -20.32
CA ASP A 340 -6.50 0.66 -20.80
C ASP A 340 -7.99 0.95 -21.06
N SER A 341 -8.74 -0.01 -21.63
CA SER A 341 -10.18 0.15 -21.88
C SER A 341 -10.98 0.28 -20.59
N LEU A 342 -10.69 -0.54 -19.58
CA LEU A 342 -11.36 -0.44 -18.27
C LEU A 342 -10.96 0.83 -17.54
N ALA A 343 -9.68 1.21 -17.56
CA ALA A 343 -9.20 2.45 -16.97
C ALA A 343 -9.89 3.67 -17.60
N ALA A 344 -9.95 3.72 -18.93
CA ALA A 344 -10.62 4.78 -19.67
C ALA A 344 -12.12 4.85 -19.37
N LEU A 345 -12.77 3.71 -19.14
CA LEU A 345 -14.18 3.64 -18.75
C LEU A 345 -14.44 4.26 -17.38
N ILE A 346 -13.53 4.07 -16.41
CA ILE A 346 -13.78 4.41 -15.00
C ILE A 346 -13.07 5.67 -14.49
N GLN A 347 -12.08 6.19 -15.22
CA GLN A 347 -11.22 7.28 -14.75
C GLN A 347 -11.98 8.50 -14.23
N SER A 348 -13.08 8.91 -14.88
CA SER A 348 -13.91 10.04 -14.45
C SER A 348 -14.59 9.78 -13.12
N ASP A 349 -15.09 8.56 -12.93
CA ASP A 349 -15.77 8.14 -11.71
C ASP A 349 -14.79 7.97 -10.55
N VAL A 350 -13.58 7.44 -10.82
CA VAL A 350 -12.51 7.37 -9.82
C VAL A 350 -12.09 8.78 -9.39
N ALA A 351 -11.91 9.70 -10.32
CA ALA A 351 -11.56 11.09 -9.98
C ALA A 351 -12.60 11.74 -9.05
N LEU A 352 -13.89 11.48 -9.29
CA LEU A 352 -15.01 12.03 -8.53
C LEU A 352 -15.41 11.23 -7.28
N ASP A 353 -14.87 10.02 -7.07
CA ASP A 353 -15.21 9.20 -5.91
C ASP A 353 -14.71 9.87 -4.61
N PRO A 354 -15.61 10.28 -3.70
CA PRO A 354 -15.23 11.00 -2.48
C PRO A 354 -14.70 10.07 -1.38
N GLN A 355 -14.89 8.74 -1.53
CA GLN A 355 -14.53 7.74 -0.54
C GLN A 355 -13.36 6.85 -0.99
N LYS A 356 -12.72 7.16 -2.12
CA LYS A 356 -11.52 6.44 -2.59
C LYS A 356 -10.37 6.61 -1.61
N TRP A 357 -9.49 5.62 -1.58
CA TRP A 357 -8.20 5.70 -0.92
C TRP A 357 -7.10 5.99 -1.96
N GLY A 358 -6.26 6.99 -1.69
CA GLY A 358 -5.24 7.46 -2.62
C GLY A 358 -5.72 8.59 -3.55
N THR A 359 -4.82 9.01 -4.43
CA THR A 359 -5.00 10.12 -5.38
C THR A 359 -5.38 9.62 -6.77
N PHE A 360 -5.81 10.52 -7.65
CA PHE A 360 -6.02 10.16 -9.06
C PHE A 360 -4.70 9.80 -9.77
N LYS A 361 -3.57 10.38 -9.33
CA LYS A 361 -2.24 9.99 -9.82
C LYS A 361 -1.91 8.55 -9.43
N ASP A 362 -2.21 8.14 -8.20
CA ASP A 362 -2.04 6.75 -7.77
C ASP A 362 -2.81 5.78 -8.68
N PHE A 363 -4.05 6.13 -9.05
CA PHE A 363 -4.84 5.32 -9.99
C PHE A 363 -4.13 5.13 -11.33
N LEU A 364 -3.64 6.22 -11.94
CA LEU A 364 -2.90 6.15 -13.21
C LEU A 364 -1.63 5.30 -13.08
N ASP A 365 -0.87 5.48 -12.00
CA ASP A 365 0.36 4.70 -11.78
C ASP A 365 0.08 3.21 -11.59
N HIS A 366 -1.03 2.85 -10.95
CA HIS A 366 -1.42 1.46 -10.77
C HIS A 366 -1.96 0.82 -12.06
N VAL A 367 -2.60 1.60 -12.93
CA VAL A 367 -2.97 1.14 -14.29
C VAL A 367 -1.72 0.76 -15.08
N ASP A 368 -0.68 1.60 -15.02
CA ASP A 368 0.61 1.30 -15.66
C ASP A 368 1.32 0.13 -14.97
N ALA A 369 1.25 0.03 -13.63
CA ALA A 369 1.83 -1.08 -12.89
C ALA A 369 1.18 -2.44 -13.23
N LEU A 370 -0.14 -2.47 -13.48
CA LEU A 370 -0.83 -3.68 -13.95
C LEU A 370 -0.37 -4.13 -15.33
N LYS A 371 -0.13 -3.19 -16.26
CA LYS A 371 0.44 -3.53 -17.58
C LYS A 371 1.84 -4.11 -17.44
N TYR A 372 2.65 -3.49 -16.58
CA TYR A 372 3.99 -4.00 -16.28
C TYR A 372 3.96 -5.42 -15.68
N TYR A 373 3.06 -5.67 -14.72
CA TYR A 373 2.86 -6.99 -14.12
C TYR A 373 2.61 -8.06 -15.19
N VAL A 374 1.71 -7.79 -16.15
CA VAL A 374 1.39 -8.74 -17.22
C VAL A 374 2.66 -9.09 -18.02
N THR A 375 3.39 -8.10 -18.51
CA THR A 375 4.60 -8.31 -19.31
C THR A 375 5.65 -9.10 -18.51
N ALA A 376 5.94 -8.67 -17.28
CA ALA A 376 6.93 -9.32 -16.42
C ALA A 376 6.53 -10.76 -16.07
N ARG A 377 5.26 -11.02 -15.72
CA ARG A 377 4.77 -12.35 -15.36
C ARG A 377 4.81 -13.31 -16.53
N ARG A 378 4.45 -12.85 -17.73
CA ARG A 378 4.56 -13.64 -18.97
C ARG A 378 6.00 -14.07 -19.22
N ASN A 379 6.91 -13.10 -19.21
CA ASN A 379 8.34 -13.34 -19.42
C ASN A 379 8.90 -14.35 -18.41
N TYR A 380 8.50 -14.21 -17.14
CA TYR A 380 8.87 -15.13 -16.08
C TYR A 380 8.40 -16.56 -16.36
N LEU A 381 7.11 -16.74 -16.65
CA LEU A 381 6.52 -18.07 -16.86
C LEU A 381 7.07 -18.74 -18.12
N ILE A 382 7.20 -18.02 -19.24
CA ILE A 382 7.75 -18.57 -20.48
C ILE A 382 9.17 -19.10 -20.25
N LYS A 383 10.04 -18.31 -19.60
CA LYS A 383 11.42 -18.75 -19.38
C LYS A 383 11.55 -19.83 -18.31
N THR A 384 10.94 -19.63 -17.14
CA THR A 384 11.20 -20.49 -15.96
C THR A 384 10.27 -21.69 -15.86
N PHE A 385 9.04 -21.57 -16.35
CA PHE A 385 8.03 -22.61 -16.22
C PHE A 385 7.82 -23.40 -17.52
N ILE A 386 7.92 -22.74 -18.69
CA ILE A 386 7.72 -23.41 -19.99
C ILE A 386 9.04 -23.97 -20.56
N ASN A 387 10.12 -23.17 -20.61
CA ASN A 387 11.30 -23.49 -21.41
C ASN A 387 12.55 -24.00 -20.64
N GLN A 388 12.60 -23.92 -19.30
CA GLN A 388 13.76 -24.25 -18.43
C GLN A 388 15.13 -23.72 -18.94
N PRO A 389 15.66 -22.61 -18.39
CA PRO A 389 16.69 -21.81 -19.07
C PRO A 389 18.15 -22.31 -18.90
N THR A 390 19.05 -21.94 -19.85
CA THR A 390 20.54 -21.99 -19.75
C THR A 390 21.17 -20.60 -20.02
N GLY A 391 22.20 -20.15 -19.26
CA GLY A 391 22.91 -18.86 -19.51
C GLY A 391 23.26 -17.96 -18.29
N LEU A 392 23.97 -16.84 -18.53
CA LEU A 392 24.43 -15.85 -17.53
C LEU A 392 23.37 -14.75 -17.26
N TYR A 393 23.38 -14.16 -16.04
CA TYR A 393 22.20 -13.53 -15.44
C TYR A 393 21.83 -12.11 -15.94
N ASN A 394 22.78 -11.32 -16.47
CA ASN A 394 22.65 -9.85 -16.56
C ASN A 394 23.06 -9.23 -17.92
N ASP A 395 23.13 -10.02 -18.98
CA ASP A 395 23.60 -9.57 -20.29
C ASP A 395 22.64 -10.06 -21.37
N VAL A 396 21.91 -9.13 -22.01
CA VAL A 396 20.84 -9.47 -22.96
C VAL A 396 21.03 -8.69 -24.25
N THR A 397 21.20 -9.42 -25.36
CA THR A 397 21.22 -8.83 -26.71
C THR A 397 19.91 -9.13 -27.42
N LEU A 398 19.32 -8.11 -28.04
CA LEU A 398 18.09 -8.23 -28.83
C LEU A 398 18.29 -7.59 -30.21
N GLN A 399 17.83 -8.28 -31.25
CA GLN A 399 17.75 -7.73 -32.61
C GLN A 399 16.61 -6.73 -32.70
N ILE A 400 16.82 -5.61 -33.38
CA ILE A 400 15.81 -4.57 -33.57
C ILE A 400 15.19 -4.78 -34.96
N ILE A 401 14.01 -5.40 -34.98
CA ILE A 401 13.34 -5.81 -36.23
C ILE A 401 12.14 -4.93 -36.58
N GLN A 402 11.68 -4.11 -35.65
CA GLN A 402 10.52 -3.22 -35.81
C GLN A 402 10.77 -1.91 -35.08
N LEU A 403 10.14 -0.83 -35.57
CA LEU A 403 10.21 0.50 -34.96
C LEU A 403 8.88 0.84 -34.28
N ASN A 404 8.94 1.74 -33.30
CA ASN A 404 7.78 2.20 -32.53
C ASN A 404 7.03 1.07 -31.80
N VAL A 405 7.75 0.03 -31.39
CA VAL A 405 7.22 -1.08 -30.59
C VAL A 405 8.11 -1.33 -29.37
N PRO A 406 7.57 -1.85 -28.27
CA PRO A 406 8.35 -2.19 -27.10
C PRO A 406 9.27 -3.39 -27.39
N HIS A 407 10.54 -3.24 -27.00
CA HIS A 407 11.56 -4.29 -27.02
C HIS A 407 11.91 -4.66 -25.58
N HIS A 408 11.48 -5.83 -25.12
CA HIS A 408 11.68 -6.27 -23.74
C HIS A 408 13.01 -7.03 -23.59
N PHE A 409 13.87 -6.54 -22.70
CA PHE A 409 15.12 -7.17 -22.32
C PHE A 409 14.89 -7.98 -21.05
N VAL A 410 14.97 -9.31 -21.17
CA VAL A 410 14.58 -10.24 -20.11
C VAL A 410 15.80 -11.03 -19.66
N ALA A 411 16.08 -11.01 -18.36
CA ALA A 411 17.12 -11.77 -17.69
C ALA A 411 16.98 -13.28 -17.90
N PHE A 412 18.01 -14.03 -17.48
CA PHE A 412 18.01 -15.49 -17.51
C PHE A 412 16.82 -16.11 -16.78
N ASP A 413 16.46 -15.59 -15.62
CA ASP A 413 15.37 -16.08 -14.77
C ASP A 413 13.98 -15.58 -15.19
N GLY A 414 13.85 -15.02 -16.40
CA GLY A 414 12.58 -14.53 -16.93
C GLY A 414 12.15 -13.16 -16.40
N ARG A 415 12.94 -12.53 -15.54
CA ARG A 415 12.67 -11.17 -15.07
C ARG A 415 12.89 -10.15 -16.19
N GLN A 416 11.94 -9.25 -16.38
CA GLN A 416 12.11 -8.10 -17.27
C GLN A 416 13.07 -7.10 -16.63
N ILE A 417 14.12 -6.72 -17.35
CA ILE A 417 15.16 -5.82 -16.85
C ILE A 417 14.93 -4.39 -17.39
N ALA A 418 14.64 -4.29 -18.68
CA ALA A 418 14.36 -3.04 -19.36
C ALA A 418 13.39 -3.26 -20.52
N THR A 419 12.75 -2.18 -20.95
CA THR A 419 11.99 -2.07 -22.19
C THR A 419 12.49 -0.86 -22.94
N MET A 420 12.70 -0.98 -24.25
CA MET A 420 13.02 0.16 -25.11
C MET A 420 12.08 0.30 -26.30
N TRP A 421 11.81 1.52 -26.71
CA TRP A 421 11.14 1.86 -27.96
C TRP A 421 12.10 2.67 -28.82
N PHE A 422 12.19 2.36 -30.11
CA PHE A 422 13.07 3.04 -31.07
C PHE A 422 12.24 3.71 -32.15
N TYR A 423 12.57 4.96 -32.51
CA TYR A 423 11.77 5.76 -33.46
C TYR A 423 12.59 6.15 -34.70
N ASP A 424 13.60 7.01 -34.56
CA ASP A 424 14.34 7.59 -35.70
C ASP A 424 15.62 6.80 -36.04
N VAL A 425 15.47 5.55 -36.47
CA VAL A 425 16.60 4.62 -36.62
C VAL A 425 17.29 4.70 -37.99
N GLN A 426 18.64 4.77 -38.01
CA GLN A 426 19.47 4.49 -39.18
C GLN A 426 20.55 3.46 -38.85
N GLY A 427 20.46 2.30 -39.52
CA GLY A 427 21.49 1.26 -39.47
C GLY A 427 21.67 0.56 -38.12
N LEU A 428 20.66 0.55 -37.24
CA LEU A 428 20.70 -0.20 -35.98
C LEU A 428 20.21 -1.64 -36.20
N ASP A 429 21.11 -2.61 -36.05
CA ASP A 429 20.78 -4.03 -36.18
C ASP A 429 20.36 -4.63 -34.83
N SER A 430 21.10 -4.31 -33.76
CA SER A 430 20.84 -4.88 -32.43
C SER A 430 21.29 -3.98 -31.29
N ILE A 431 20.74 -4.26 -30.10
CA ILE A 431 21.07 -3.57 -28.85
C ILE A 431 21.43 -4.63 -27.81
N GLN A 432 22.53 -4.40 -27.11
CA GLN A 432 22.88 -5.12 -25.89
C GLN A 432 22.58 -4.24 -24.67
N ILE A 433 21.88 -4.81 -23.70
CA ILE A 433 21.68 -4.21 -22.37
C ILE A 433 22.38 -5.07 -21.33
N GLN A 434 23.22 -4.40 -20.55
CA GLN A 434 23.89 -4.98 -19.38
C GLN A 434 23.46 -4.24 -18.13
N VAL A 435 23.16 -5.02 -17.09
CA VAL A 435 22.76 -4.47 -15.79
C VAL A 435 23.72 -4.90 -14.72
N TYR A 436 24.21 -3.93 -13.95
CA TYR A 436 25.11 -4.16 -12.83
C TYR A 436 24.34 -3.96 -11.53
N PRO A 437 23.82 -5.05 -10.93
CA PRO A 437 23.13 -4.98 -9.65
C PRO A 437 24.14 -4.89 -8.50
N GLY A 438 24.02 -3.90 -7.61
CA GLY A 438 24.70 -3.89 -6.31
C GLY A 438 26.22 -3.66 -6.31
N PHE A 439 26.86 -3.48 -7.47
CA PHE A 439 28.30 -3.19 -7.60
C PHE A 439 28.53 -1.89 -8.36
N ASP A 440 29.58 -1.16 -8.01
CA ASP A 440 30.10 -0.09 -8.84
C ASP A 440 30.63 -0.71 -10.15
N PRO A 441 30.38 -0.10 -11.32
CA PRO A 441 30.92 -0.62 -12.56
C PRO A 441 32.45 -0.66 -12.43
N PRO A 442 33.14 -1.66 -12.99
CA PRO A 442 34.59 -1.87 -12.80
C PRO A 442 35.51 -0.73 -13.27
N PHE A 443 34.96 0.39 -13.74
CA PHE A 443 35.66 1.49 -14.41
C PHE A 443 35.26 2.90 -13.93
N VAL A 444 34.46 3.04 -12.85
CA VAL A 444 34.07 4.36 -12.30
C VAL A 444 34.87 4.65 -11.03
N ASN A 445 35.93 5.46 -11.13
CA ASN A 445 36.71 5.97 -10.00
C ASN A 445 36.20 7.34 -9.54
N ASP A 446 34.95 7.43 -9.08
CA ASP A 446 34.39 8.64 -8.44
C ASP A 446 33.98 8.34 -6.98
N PRO A 447 34.66 8.92 -5.95
CA PRO A 447 34.50 8.56 -4.55
C PRO A 447 33.50 9.42 -3.73
N ALA A 448 32.47 10.05 -4.30
CA ALA A 448 31.40 10.76 -3.54
C ALA A 448 30.37 9.78 -2.91
N SER A 449 30.84 8.96 -1.98
CA SER A 449 30.48 7.57 -1.67
C SER A 449 29.07 7.19 -1.17
N GLU A 450 28.02 8.03 -1.16
CA GLU A 450 26.69 7.59 -0.66
C GLU A 450 25.49 8.13 -1.45
N ARG A 451 25.44 7.83 -2.76
CA ARG A 451 24.22 7.98 -3.56
C ARG A 451 23.54 6.60 -3.71
N PHE A 452 22.29 6.50 -3.24
CA PHE A 452 21.74 5.30 -2.61
C PHE A 452 21.35 4.07 -3.46
N ILE A 453 21.17 4.19 -4.79
CA ILE A 453 20.77 3.05 -5.63
C ILE A 453 21.93 2.58 -6.49
N LYS A 454 22.54 1.44 -6.11
CA LYS A 454 23.61 0.79 -6.87
C LYS A 454 23.05 -0.01 -8.04
N ARG A 455 22.42 0.67 -9.00
CA ARG A 455 21.92 0.09 -10.26
C ARG A 455 22.47 0.85 -11.45
N TRP A 456 23.13 0.12 -12.33
CA TRP A 456 23.70 0.67 -13.55
C TRP A 456 23.18 -0.07 -14.75
N VAL A 457 22.83 0.67 -15.81
CA VAL A 457 22.54 0.12 -17.13
C VAL A 457 23.60 0.61 -18.09
N ARG A 458 24.12 -0.32 -18.88
CA ARG A 458 24.90 -0.02 -20.08
C ARG A 458 24.12 -0.47 -21.30
N ILE A 459 24.06 0.39 -22.31
CA ILE A 459 23.42 0.13 -23.59
C ILE A 459 24.49 0.22 -24.67
N THR A 460 24.58 -0.81 -25.51
CA THR A 460 25.55 -0.90 -26.61
C THR A 460 24.82 -1.17 -27.93
N PRO A 461 24.77 -0.20 -28.86
CA PRO A 461 24.21 -0.41 -30.20
C PRO A 461 25.20 -1.11 -31.13
N TYR A 462 24.66 -1.89 -32.06
CA TYR A 462 25.43 -2.48 -33.16
C TYR A 462 24.74 -2.24 -34.51
N PRO A 463 25.49 -1.86 -35.55
CA PRO A 463 26.86 -1.33 -35.49
C PRO A 463 26.96 -0.04 -34.66
N SER A 464 28.15 0.25 -34.13
CA SER A 464 28.35 1.35 -33.16
C SER A 464 28.12 2.75 -33.73
N ASN A 465 27.98 2.89 -35.04
CA ASN A 465 27.70 4.13 -35.74
C ASN A 465 26.20 4.31 -36.08
N ALA A 466 25.33 3.41 -35.63
CA ALA A 466 23.89 3.55 -35.79
C ALA A 466 23.37 4.80 -35.06
N THR A 467 22.38 5.48 -35.65
CA THR A 467 21.70 6.63 -35.03
C THR A 467 20.26 6.27 -34.69
N PHE A 468 19.75 6.78 -33.56
CA PHE A 468 18.39 6.53 -33.11
C PHE A 468 17.95 7.52 -32.03
N THR A 469 16.63 7.71 -31.93
CA THR A 469 15.94 8.21 -30.74
C THR A 469 15.22 7.05 -30.07
N ALA A 470 15.26 7.01 -28.74
CA ALA A 470 14.66 5.93 -27.97
C ALA A 470 14.08 6.39 -26.63
N LYS A 471 13.06 5.66 -26.21
CA LYS A 471 12.56 5.66 -24.85
C LYS A 471 13.13 4.45 -24.11
N LEU A 472 13.69 4.66 -22.92
CA LEU A 472 14.15 3.61 -22.01
C LEU A 472 13.23 3.55 -20.80
N GLN A 473 12.75 2.35 -20.50
CA GLN A 473 12.13 2.02 -19.23
C GLN A 473 12.93 0.91 -18.56
N TRP A 474 13.30 1.06 -17.30
CA TRP A 474 14.12 0.08 -16.59
C TRP A 474 13.79 0.03 -15.11
N MET A 475 14.05 -1.12 -14.49
CA MET A 475 13.81 -1.29 -13.06
C MET A 475 14.95 -0.74 -12.22
N TYR A 476 14.63 -0.20 -11.05
CA TYR A 476 15.64 0.27 -10.10
C TYR A 476 15.88 -0.66 -8.91
N HIS A 477 14.96 -1.58 -8.60
CA HIS A 477 15.08 -2.53 -7.47
C HIS A 477 15.27 -4.00 -7.92
N ASP A 478 16.08 -4.81 -7.23
CA ASP A 478 16.28 -6.25 -7.47
C ASP A 478 16.19 -7.03 -6.14
N ARG A 479 15.02 -7.63 -5.91
CA ARG A 479 14.69 -8.29 -4.64
C ARG A 479 15.39 -9.64 -4.45
N LYS A 480 16.03 -10.23 -5.47
CA LYS A 480 16.78 -11.51 -5.29
C LYS A 480 18.09 -11.33 -4.55
N LEU A 481 18.64 -10.12 -4.55
CA LEU A 481 19.87 -9.77 -3.84
C LEU A 481 19.46 -9.16 -2.49
N THR A 482 19.19 -10.05 -1.54
CA THR A 482 19.10 -9.81 -0.09
C THR A 482 19.44 -8.39 0.38
N GLU A 483 18.45 -7.68 0.94
CA GLU A 483 18.58 -6.65 1.99
C GLU A 483 19.49 -5.42 1.75
N ARG A 484 20.16 -5.28 0.59
CA ARG A 484 21.25 -4.29 0.42
C ARG A 484 21.17 -3.37 -0.79
N GLU A 485 20.23 -3.58 -1.71
CA GLU A 485 20.19 -2.77 -2.95
C GLU A 485 19.50 -1.41 -2.83
N VAL A 486 18.91 -1.16 -1.67
CA VAL A 486 18.71 0.17 -1.13
C VAL A 486 19.45 0.05 0.20
N GLY A 487 20.53 0.79 0.42
CA GLY A 487 20.92 1.05 1.82
C GLY A 487 19.64 1.61 2.42
N ALA A 488 19.02 0.90 3.36
CA ALA A 488 17.56 0.85 3.41
C ALA A 488 16.87 2.22 3.74
N GLY A 489 17.65 3.30 3.80
CA GLY A 489 17.40 4.72 4.02
C GLY A 489 16.50 5.49 3.04
N VAL A 490 16.18 4.96 1.86
CA VAL A 490 15.44 5.73 0.83
C VAL A 490 13.95 5.42 0.88
N GLN A 491 13.25 6.18 1.70
CA GLN A 491 11.80 6.09 1.91
C GLN A 491 10.98 6.82 0.83
N ASP A 492 11.60 7.73 0.06
CA ASP A 492 10.92 8.59 -0.91
C ASP A 492 11.57 8.49 -2.30
N GLU A 493 11.18 7.45 -3.05
CA GLU A 493 11.69 7.13 -4.38
C GLU A 493 11.41 8.24 -5.42
N ARG A 494 10.52 9.20 -5.11
CA ARG A 494 10.25 10.37 -5.97
C ARG A 494 11.43 11.35 -6.04
N LEU A 495 12.40 11.21 -5.14
CA LEU A 495 13.62 12.03 -5.10
C LEU A 495 14.75 11.46 -5.96
N LEU A 496 14.59 10.24 -6.48
CA LEU A 496 15.56 9.67 -7.41
C LEU A 496 15.61 10.50 -8.69
N ARG A 497 16.82 10.69 -9.20
CA ARG A 497 17.04 11.28 -10.52
C ARG A 497 17.80 10.29 -11.38
N SER A 498 17.46 10.28 -12.66
CA SER A 498 18.24 9.56 -13.67
C SER A 498 19.49 10.37 -13.99
N TYR A 499 20.62 9.69 -13.99
CA TYR A 499 21.89 10.25 -14.39
C TYR A 499 22.48 9.42 -15.51
N TYR A 500 23.28 10.09 -16.31
CA TYR A 500 24.07 9.49 -17.35
C TYR A 500 25.51 9.98 -17.24
N TYR A 501 26.45 9.03 -17.23
CA TYR A 501 27.88 9.29 -17.24
C TYR A 501 28.39 9.26 -18.67
N ASP A 502 28.99 10.36 -19.12
CA ASP A 502 29.46 10.52 -20.50
C ASP A 502 30.86 9.92 -20.78
N GLY A 503 31.49 9.35 -19.76
CA GLY A 503 32.90 8.92 -19.78
C GLY A 503 33.83 9.89 -19.06
N SER A 504 33.33 11.05 -18.64
CA SER A 504 34.07 12.07 -17.90
C SER A 504 33.25 12.73 -16.77
N THR A 505 31.98 13.08 -17.03
CA THR A 505 31.11 13.81 -16.09
C THR A 505 29.71 13.21 -15.99
N TRP A 506 29.01 13.57 -14.92
CA TRP A 506 27.63 13.15 -14.64
C TRP A 506 26.62 14.21 -15.10
N ASN A 507 25.64 13.78 -15.90
CA ASN A 507 24.57 14.62 -16.41
C ASN A 507 23.22 14.12 -15.91
N VAL A 508 22.32 15.02 -15.52
CA VAL A 508 20.94 14.68 -15.12
C VAL A 508 20.11 14.45 -16.38
N LEU A 509 19.39 13.33 -16.42
CA LEU A 509 18.38 13.05 -17.44
C LEU A 509 16.98 13.25 -16.86
N PRO A 510 16.10 14.03 -17.53
CA PRO A 510 14.72 14.12 -17.13
C PRO A 510 14.05 12.76 -17.33
N GLY A 511 13.28 12.33 -16.33
CA GLY A 511 12.57 11.07 -16.37
C GLY A 511 11.41 11.05 -15.39
N SER A 512 10.53 10.08 -15.55
CA SER A 512 9.43 9.83 -14.62
C SER A 512 9.65 8.52 -13.87
N ILE A 513 9.21 8.48 -12.61
CA ILE A 513 9.33 7.32 -11.73
C ILE A 513 7.93 6.83 -11.42
N ASN A 514 7.71 5.54 -11.62
CA ASN A 514 6.53 4.85 -11.11
C ASN A 514 6.99 3.89 -10.01
N PRO A 515 6.76 4.26 -8.74
CA PRO A 515 7.24 3.48 -7.60
C PRO A 515 6.54 2.13 -7.46
N PHE A 516 5.31 2.00 -7.97
CA PHE A 516 4.52 0.77 -7.84
C PHE A 516 4.97 -0.33 -8.82
N ALA A 517 5.56 0.05 -9.94
CA ALA A 517 6.21 -0.88 -10.87
C ALA A 517 7.73 -1.01 -10.62
N ASN A 518 8.28 -0.23 -9.70
CA ASN A 518 9.70 0.09 -9.53
C ASN A 518 10.43 0.35 -10.85
N ILE A 519 9.85 1.19 -11.70
CA ILE A 519 10.39 1.56 -13.00
C ILE A 519 10.75 3.04 -13.06
N VAL A 520 11.78 3.34 -13.83
CA VAL A 520 12.08 4.70 -14.30
C VAL A 520 11.95 4.73 -15.81
N THR A 521 11.39 5.81 -16.33
CA THR A 521 11.19 6.05 -17.75
C THR A 521 11.93 7.32 -18.18
N ILE A 522 12.69 7.21 -19.27
CA ILE A 522 13.44 8.31 -19.90
C ILE A 522 13.09 8.30 -21.39
N ASP A 523 12.53 9.40 -21.89
CA ASP A 523 11.98 9.47 -23.27
C ASP A 523 12.98 10.00 -24.31
N SER A 524 14.16 10.47 -23.89
CA SER A 524 15.12 11.21 -24.74
C SER A 524 16.48 10.52 -24.86
N ILE A 525 16.52 9.20 -24.99
CA ILE A 525 17.77 8.45 -25.21
C ILE A 525 18.17 8.53 -26.68
N THR A 526 19.47 8.66 -26.93
CA THR A 526 20.06 8.67 -28.28
C THR A 526 21.33 7.82 -28.31
N GLN A 527 21.88 7.57 -29.50
CA GLN A 527 23.15 6.87 -29.65
C GLN A 527 24.29 7.53 -28.86
N ASP A 528 24.24 8.86 -28.68
CA ASP A 528 25.26 9.59 -27.93
C ASP A 528 25.22 9.23 -26.44
N HIS A 529 24.12 8.73 -25.90
CA HIS A 529 24.08 8.26 -24.52
C HIS A 529 24.63 6.84 -24.34
N CYS A 530 25.08 6.18 -25.42
CA CYS A 530 25.41 4.76 -25.45
C CYS A 530 26.88 4.52 -25.80
N GLY A 531 27.47 3.45 -25.25
CA GLY A 531 28.87 3.10 -25.54
C GLY A 531 29.60 2.42 -24.38
N PRO A 532 30.87 2.03 -24.60
CA PRO A 532 31.60 1.18 -23.64
C PRO A 532 31.92 1.88 -22.31
N THR A 533 32.08 3.20 -22.32
CA THR A 533 32.39 4.04 -21.14
C THR A 533 31.16 4.76 -20.58
N ARG A 534 30.01 4.61 -21.24
CA ARG A 534 28.79 5.38 -21.01
C ARG A 534 27.78 4.55 -20.20
N HIS A 535 27.27 5.10 -19.11
CA HIS A 535 26.42 4.37 -18.17
C HIS A 535 25.25 5.22 -17.66
N PHE A 536 24.10 4.58 -17.48
CA PHE A 536 22.96 5.15 -16.79
C PHE A 536 22.98 4.71 -15.33
N ALA A 537 22.61 5.61 -14.43
CA ALA A 537 22.46 5.34 -13.01
C ALA A 537 21.26 6.09 -12.42
N LEU A 538 20.75 5.61 -11.29
CA LEU A 538 19.71 6.27 -10.51
C LEU A 538 20.28 6.68 -9.17
N LEU A 539 20.23 7.97 -8.85
CA LEU A 539 20.89 8.52 -7.68
C LEU A 539 19.98 9.52 -6.96
N MET A 540 20.10 9.65 -5.64
CA MET A 540 19.53 10.77 -4.88
C MET A 540 20.54 11.92 -4.75
N PRO A 541 20.09 13.17 -4.52
CA PRO A 541 20.98 14.31 -4.27
C PRO A 541 21.84 14.11 -3.00
N GLU A 542 23.02 14.74 -2.95
CA GLU A 542 24.00 14.58 -1.85
C GLU A 542 23.54 15.12 -0.49
N THR A 543 22.49 15.95 -0.45
CA THR A 543 21.95 16.54 0.79
C THR A 543 21.12 15.57 1.66
N TYR A 544 21.06 14.29 1.30
CA TYR A 544 20.18 13.29 1.93
C TYR A 544 21.00 12.16 2.56
N THR A 545 21.47 12.29 3.80
CA THR A 545 22.23 11.22 4.49
C THR A 545 21.32 10.41 5.41
N GLN A 546 21.37 9.08 5.31
CA GLN A 546 20.67 8.17 6.24
C GLN A 546 21.36 8.20 7.61
N THR A 547 20.58 8.31 8.68
CA THR A 547 21.12 8.39 10.06
C THR A 547 20.63 7.27 10.98
N TRP A 548 19.61 6.52 10.57
CA TRP A 548 19.08 5.37 11.29
C TRP A 548 19.25 4.09 10.50
N PHE A 549 19.75 3.05 11.15
CA PHE A 549 20.08 1.75 10.54
C PHE A 549 19.24 0.64 11.15
N ARG A 550 18.67 -0.21 10.29
CA ARG A 550 17.92 -1.39 10.74
C ARG A 550 18.88 -2.45 11.27
N GLN A 551 18.58 -2.98 12.44
CA GLN A 551 19.28 -4.10 13.02
C GLN A 551 18.76 -5.40 12.40
N THR A 552 19.68 -6.21 11.85
CA THR A 552 19.36 -7.53 11.30
C THR A 552 18.86 -8.46 12.41
N ASN A 553 17.69 -9.05 12.22
CA ASN A 553 17.08 -10.01 13.15
C ASN A 553 16.11 -10.93 12.39
N THR A 554 15.62 -11.99 13.05
CA THR A 554 14.67 -12.97 12.47
C THR A 554 13.24 -12.79 12.95
N PHE A 555 12.96 -11.71 13.70
CA PHE A 555 11.62 -11.47 14.24
C PHE A 555 10.71 -10.93 13.15
N TRP A 556 9.51 -11.47 13.07
CA TRP A 556 8.54 -11.16 12.02
C TRP A 556 7.22 -10.69 12.61
N GLN A 557 7.32 -9.70 13.51
CA GLN A 557 6.22 -9.32 14.36
C GLN A 557 6.14 -7.80 14.58
N ARG A 558 5.00 -7.31 15.08
CA ARG A 558 4.86 -5.90 15.52
C ARG A 558 5.52 -5.67 16.87
N TRP A 559 6.28 -4.59 16.98
CA TRP A 559 6.82 -4.06 18.24
C TRP A 559 6.06 -2.81 18.65
N TYR A 560 5.44 -2.82 19.82
CA TYR A 560 4.57 -1.74 20.30
C TYR A 560 5.31 -0.70 21.15
N ASP A 561 6.33 -1.10 21.89
CA ASP A 561 7.05 -0.22 22.82
C ASP A 561 8.52 -0.61 22.92
N VAL A 562 9.38 0.38 23.13
CA VAL A 562 10.81 0.21 23.40
C VAL A 562 11.20 1.10 24.56
N LYS A 563 11.83 0.52 25.59
CA LYS A 563 12.31 1.26 26.77
C LYS A 563 13.68 0.81 27.19
N PHE A 564 14.55 1.77 27.48
CA PHE A 564 15.85 1.55 28.09
C PHE A 564 15.83 2.07 29.53
N VAL A 565 16.40 1.30 30.45
CA VAL A 565 16.56 1.72 31.86
C VAL A 565 17.91 2.37 32.09
N ASP A 566 18.89 2.06 31.24
CA ASP A 566 20.24 2.63 31.20
C ASP A 566 20.82 2.38 29.78
N ALA A 567 22.08 2.76 29.57
CA ALA A 567 22.73 2.64 28.27
C ALA A 567 22.92 1.20 27.76
N MET A 568 22.89 0.21 28.64
CA MET A 568 23.15 -1.20 28.30
C MET A 568 21.87 -2.05 28.31
N ASN A 569 20.92 -1.74 29.18
CA ASN A 569 19.75 -2.56 29.47
C ASN A 569 18.48 -1.97 28.84
N GLY A 570 17.87 -2.72 27.93
CA GLY A 570 16.67 -2.31 27.21
C GLY A 570 15.69 -3.45 26.98
N PHE A 571 14.44 -3.07 26.70
CA PHE A 571 13.32 -3.98 26.49
C PHE A 571 12.48 -3.53 25.29
N ILE A 572 12.03 -4.48 24.49
CA ILE A 572 11.06 -4.25 23.40
C ILE A 572 9.86 -5.16 23.65
N LEU A 573 8.67 -4.58 23.60
CA LEU A 573 7.40 -5.28 23.75
C LEU A 573 6.78 -5.52 22.36
N GLY A 574 6.30 -6.74 22.10
CA GLY A 574 5.75 -7.13 20.80
C GLY A 574 4.39 -7.81 20.85
N GLU A 575 3.89 -8.15 19.67
CA GLU A 575 2.70 -8.97 19.53
C GLU A 575 2.90 -10.39 20.10
N HIS A 576 1.79 -11.10 20.32
CA HIS A 576 1.78 -12.45 20.88
C HIS A 576 2.46 -12.62 22.25
N GLY A 577 2.57 -11.55 23.05
CA GLY A 577 3.18 -11.61 24.38
C GLY A 577 4.70 -11.59 24.37
N THR A 578 5.34 -11.26 23.25
CA THR A 578 6.80 -11.28 23.14
C THR A 578 7.44 -10.10 23.86
N LEU A 579 8.51 -10.36 24.62
CA LEU A 579 9.37 -9.38 25.25
C LEU A 579 10.82 -9.64 24.85
N LEU A 580 11.45 -8.73 24.12
CA LEU A 580 12.88 -8.78 23.90
C LEU A 580 13.63 -8.06 25.01
N ARG A 581 14.81 -8.57 25.37
CA ARG A 581 15.72 -7.97 26.33
C ARG A 581 17.12 -7.88 25.75
N THR A 582 17.76 -6.72 25.94
CA THR A 582 19.19 -6.52 25.69
C THR A 582 19.92 -6.18 27.00
N THR A 583 21.20 -6.56 27.06
CA THR A 583 22.15 -6.15 28.11
C THR A 583 23.44 -5.58 27.51
N ASP A 584 23.45 -5.35 26.19
CA ASP A 584 24.61 -4.93 25.39
C ASP A 584 24.27 -3.76 24.47
N ALA A 585 23.47 -2.81 24.98
CA ALA A 585 23.06 -1.60 24.26
C ALA A 585 22.35 -1.90 22.94
N GLY A 586 21.48 -2.91 22.95
CA GLY A 586 20.72 -3.32 21.78
C GLY A 586 21.54 -4.01 20.70
N ALA A 587 22.82 -4.33 20.91
CA ALA A 587 23.61 -5.08 19.93
C ALA A 587 23.02 -6.49 19.70
N THR A 588 22.52 -7.12 20.76
CA THR A 588 21.76 -8.37 20.71
C THR A 588 20.49 -8.32 21.55
N TRP A 589 19.48 -9.10 21.14
CA TRP A 589 18.18 -9.19 21.81
C TRP A 589 17.84 -10.64 22.11
N THR A 590 17.49 -10.93 23.35
CA THR A 590 17.03 -12.24 23.82
C THR A 590 15.51 -12.22 24.01
N GLU A 591 14.82 -13.23 23.48
CA GLU A 591 13.36 -13.32 23.53
C GLU A 591 12.84 -13.97 24.83
N HIS A 592 11.82 -13.37 25.42
CA HIS A 592 11.03 -13.84 26.56
C HIS A 592 9.53 -13.73 26.25
N GLN A 593 8.69 -14.39 27.04
CA GLN A 593 7.24 -14.46 26.82
C GLN A 593 6.45 -14.02 28.06
N ILE A 594 5.44 -13.18 27.85
CA ILE A 594 4.56 -12.61 28.89
C ILE A 594 3.31 -13.49 29.02
N GLY A 595 3.51 -14.73 29.48
CA GLY A 595 2.46 -15.65 29.94
C GLY A 595 1.48 -16.20 28.89
N ILE A 596 0.96 -15.38 27.97
CA ILE A 596 -0.06 -15.75 26.97
C ILE A 596 0.19 -15.03 25.63
N HIS A 597 -0.29 -15.65 24.55
CA HIS A 597 -0.19 -15.11 23.18
C HIS A 597 -1.24 -14.03 22.87
N LEU A 598 -1.18 -12.90 23.57
CA LEU A 598 -2.03 -11.73 23.29
C LEU A 598 -1.21 -10.49 22.90
N PRO A 599 -1.79 -9.54 22.15
CA PRO A 599 -1.15 -8.25 21.91
C PRO A 599 -1.05 -7.43 23.19
N PHE A 600 0.13 -6.88 23.46
CA PHE A 600 0.38 -5.92 24.53
C PHE A 600 0.78 -4.57 23.92
N HIS A 601 0.27 -3.47 24.48
CA HIS A 601 0.39 -2.13 23.93
C HIS A 601 1.46 -1.27 24.63
N GLU A 602 1.68 -1.45 25.93
CA GLU A 602 2.63 -0.61 26.69
C GLU A 602 3.35 -1.41 27.79
N LEU A 603 4.62 -1.07 28.03
CA LEU A 603 5.46 -1.63 29.08
C LEU A 603 5.84 -0.53 30.11
N ALA A 604 5.47 -0.67 31.37
CA ALA A 604 5.99 0.20 32.44
C ALA A 604 7.09 -0.49 33.24
N ILE A 605 8.21 0.23 33.46
CA ILE A 605 9.35 -0.23 34.25
C ILE A 605 9.61 0.77 35.40
N PRO A 606 8.75 0.84 36.43
CA PRO A 606 9.03 1.68 37.60
C PRO A 606 10.31 1.25 38.32
N ARG A 607 10.62 -0.06 38.32
CA ARG A 607 11.89 -0.66 38.76
C ARG A 607 12.16 -1.95 37.98
N LEU A 608 13.43 -2.35 37.85
CA LEU A 608 13.80 -3.61 37.17
C LEU A 608 13.23 -4.88 37.84
N ASP A 609 12.91 -4.85 39.12
CA ASP A 609 12.26 -5.94 39.85
C ASP A 609 10.72 -5.78 39.90
N LYS A 610 10.17 -4.80 39.17
CA LYS A 610 8.73 -4.52 39.10
C LYS A 610 8.37 -3.97 37.72
N MET A 611 8.11 -4.85 36.77
CA MET A 611 7.68 -4.48 35.42
C MET A 611 6.20 -4.77 35.23
N PHE A 612 5.53 -3.99 34.38
CA PHE A 612 4.12 -4.14 34.07
C PHE A 612 3.88 -4.08 32.56
N ALA A 613 3.07 -4.97 32.03
CA ALA A 613 2.67 -4.99 30.63
C ALA A 613 1.14 -5.00 30.54
N VAL A 614 0.59 -4.21 29.63
CA VAL A 614 -0.87 -4.12 29.41
C VAL A 614 -1.26 -4.36 27.96
N GLY A 615 -2.45 -4.89 27.73
CA GLY A 615 -2.91 -5.22 26.39
C GLY A 615 -4.39 -5.56 26.28
N GLU A 616 -4.71 -6.33 25.25
CA GLU A 616 -6.09 -6.70 24.92
C GLU A 616 -6.73 -7.62 25.97
N PHE A 617 -8.06 -7.68 25.99
CA PHE A 617 -8.84 -8.59 26.85
C PHE A 617 -8.57 -8.44 28.37
N GLY A 618 -8.37 -7.21 28.85
CA GLY A 618 -8.09 -6.93 30.26
C GLY A 618 -6.75 -7.47 30.74
N SER A 619 -5.78 -7.63 29.84
CA SER A 619 -4.48 -8.21 30.16
C SER A 619 -3.59 -7.20 30.85
N LEU A 620 -3.52 -7.24 32.18
CA LEU A 620 -2.49 -6.59 32.99
C LEU A 620 -1.60 -7.68 33.58
N TYR A 621 -0.30 -7.62 33.31
CA TYR A 621 0.70 -8.56 33.82
C TYR A 621 1.79 -7.84 34.59
N ARG A 622 2.33 -8.50 35.61
CA ARG A 622 3.44 -8.02 36.42
C ARG A 622 4.58 -9.03 36.45
N SER A 623 5.81 -8.54 36.32
CA SER A 623 7.03 -9.33 36.52
C SER A 623 7.80 -8.87 37.77
N PRO A 624 8.20 -9.80 38.65
CA PRO A 624 9.03 -9.52 39.82
C PRO A 624 10.54 -9.66 39.59
N ASP A 625 10.97 -10.07 38.40
CA ASP A 625 12.30 -10.62 38.14
C ASP A 625 12.86 -10.16 36.78
N THR A 626 12.70 -8.88 36.46
CA THR A 626 13.28 -8.26 35.26
C THR A 626 12.76 -8.88 33.96
N GLY A 627 11.47 -9.19 33.94
CA GLY A 627 10.77 -9.66 32.75
C GLY A 627 10.92 -11.16 32.49
N MET A 628 11.55 -11.92 33.40
CA MET A 628 11.78 -13.36 33.23
C MET A 628 10.52 -14.19 33.49
N THR A 629 9.72 -13.83 34.49
CA THR A 629 8.42 -14.43 34.79
C THR A 629 7.35 -13.35 34.92
N TRP A 630 6.12 -13.70 34.55
CA TRP A 630 4.98 -12.79 34.52
C TRP A 630 3.75 -13.43 35.15
N ALA A 631 3.01 -12.65 35.94
CA ALA A 631 1.76 -13.05 36.55
C ALA A 631 0.64 -12.07 36.17
N LYS A 632 -0.52 -12.60 35.75
CA LYS A 632 -1.71 -11.79 35.46
C LYS A 632 -2.26 -11.18 36.75
N ILE A 633 -2.59 -9.90 36.70
CA ILE A 633 -3.38 -9.20 37.72
C ILE A 633 -4.80 -9.06 37.17
N ASP A 634 -5.77 -9.65 37.87
CA ASP A 634 -7.17 -9.54 37.46
C ASP A 634 -7.76 -8.19 37.86
N LEU A 635 -8.17 -7.41 36.86
CA LEU A 635 -8.85 -6.13 37.04
C LEU A 635 -10.39 -6.27 37.02
N GLY A 636 -10.94 -7.47 36.79
CA GLY A 636 -12.38 -7.70 36.67
C GLY A 636 -12.99 -7.11 35.40
N THR A 637 -12.22 -6.99 34.32
CA THR A 637 -12.67 -6.47 33.03
C THR A 637 -12.04 -7.26 31.89
N THR A 638 -12.76 -7.34 30.77
CA THR A 638 -12.28 -7.90 29.51
C THR A 638 -12.03 -6.82 28.45
N ASN A 639 -12.14 -5.54 28.81
CA ASN A 639 -11.87 -4.45 27.88
C ASN A 639 -10.37 -4.32 27.61
N ASN A 640 -10.01 -3.79 26.44
CA ASN A 640 -8.61 -3.53 26.09
C ASN A 640 -8.01 -2.46 27.00
N LEU A 641 -6.83 -2.77 27.56
CA LEU A 641 -6.01 -1.84 28.32
C LEU A 641 -5.04 -1.17 27.36
N LEU A 642 -5.14 0.15 27.22
CA LEU A 642 -4.34 0.92 26.28
C LEU A 642 -2.96 1.24 26.84
N GLY A 643 -2.83 1.39 28.16
CA GLY A 643 -1.56 1.79 28.75
C GLY A 643 -1.48 1.73 30.27
N VAL A 644 -0.25 1.87 30.77
CA VAL A 644 0.11 1.80 32.19
C VAL A 644 1.25 2.76 32.49
N VAL A 645 1.04 3.63 33.48
CA VAL A 645 1.99 4.70 33.80
C VAL A 645 2.20 4.77 35.31
N PHE A 646 3.44 4.96 35.73
CA PHE A 646 3.82 5.14 37.14
C PHE A 646 4.35 6.55 37.39
N LEU A 647 3.79 7.23 38.39
CA LEU A 647 4.25 8.52 38.90
C LEU A 647 5.43 8.35 39.85
N THR A 648 5.37 7.30 40.67
CA THR A 648 6.43 6.86 41.58
C THR A 648 6.52 5.34 41.54
N ALA A 649 7.51 4.75 42.20
CA ALA A 649 7.60 3.29 42.31
C ALA A 649 6.38 2.64 43.01
N GLN A 650 5.55 3.44 43.70
CA GLN A 650 4.37 2.99 44.44
C GLN A 650 3.05 3.43 43.81
N ARG A 651 3.02 4.61 43.18
CA ARG A 651 1.80 5.22 42.65
C ARG A 651 1.78 5.15 41.12
N GLY A 652 0.72 4.56 40.57
CA GLY A 652 0.53 4.46 39.12
C GLY A 652 -0.93 4.28 38.73
N CYS A 653 -1.20 4.33 37.44
CA CYS A 653 -2.51 4.06 36.87
C CYS A 653 -2.42 3.13 35.65
N VAL A 654 -3.49 2.38 35.42
CA VAL A 654 -3.74 1.61 34.21
C VAL A 654 -5.01 2.16 33.57
N TYR A 655 -4.99 2.31 32.25
CA TYR A 655 -6.10 2.89 31.51
C TYR A 655 -6.46 2.06 30.27
N GLY A 656 -7.73 2.14 29.86
CA GLY A 656 -8.26 1.31 28.79
C GLY A 656 -9.61 1.78 28.28
N GLN A 657 -10.07 1.14 27.20
CA GLN A 657 -11.32 1.51 26.55
C GLN A 657 -12.55 0.92 27.26
N PRO A 658 -13.73 1.53 27.10
CA PRO A 658 -13.90 2.90 26.60
C PRO A 658 -13.46 3.96 27.62
N ARG A 659 -13.54 3.69 28.94
CA ARG A 659 -13.35 4.68 30.02
C ARG A 659 -12.74 4.10 31.30
N LEU A 660 -11.87 3.11 31.17
CA LEU A 660 -11.25 2.49 32.34
C LEU A 660 -10.06 3.33 32.79
N LEU A 661 -10.06 3.76 34.06
CA LEU A 661 -8.88 4.26 34.75
C LEU A 661 -8.85 3.68 36.17
N LYS A 662 -7.90 2.78 36.43
CA LYS A 662 -7.66 2.20 37.75
C LYS A 662 -6.31 2.62 38.28
N VAL A 663 -6.21 2.79 39.60
CA VAL A 663 -5.01 3.33 40.24
C VAL A 663 -4.48 2.39 41.31
N THR A 664 -3.16 2.43 41.50
CA THR A 664 -2.45 1.70 42.55
C THR A 664 -1.65 2.68 43.41
N SER A 665 -1.53 2.36 44.69
CA SER A 665 -0.66 3.03 45.66
C SER A 665 0.33 2.07 46.34
N ASP A 666 0.33 0.80 45.94
CA ASP A 666 1.08 -0.30 46.56
C ASP A 666 2.06 -0.97 45.59
N SER A 667 2.56 -0.21 44.60
CA SER A 667 3.44 -0.72 43.53
C SER A 667 2.75 -1.77 42.66
N GLY A 668 1.47 -1.59 42.33
CA GLY A 668 0.72 -2.48 41.45
C GLY A 668 0.46 -3.87 42.03
N VAL A 669 0.50 -4.03 43.36
CA VAL A 669 0.07 -5.27 44.03
C VAL A 669 -1.45 -5.38 43.96
N SER A 670 -2.16 -4.25 44.11
CA SER A 670 -3.60 -4.17 43.94
C SER A 670 -4.02 -2.89 43.21
N TRP A 671 -5.22 -2.94 42.61
CA TRP A 671 -5.83 -1.84 41.84
C TRP A 671 -7.28 -1.58 42.30
N PRO A 672 -7.49 -1.25 43.60
CA PRO A 672 -8.82 -1.24 44.21
C PRO A 672 -9.64 0.01 43.85
N LEU A 673 -8.99 1.09 43.43
CA LEU A 673 -9.62 2.39 43.19
C LEU A 673 -9.85 2.59 41.69
N SER A 674 -11.09 2.93 41.33
CA SER A 674 -11.46 3.41 39.99
C SER A 674 -11.82 4.88 40.10
N LEU A 675 -11.22 5.72 39.25
CA LEU A 675 -11.65 7.11 39.14
C LEU A 675 -12.86 7.15 38.20
N SER A 676 -14.04 7.54 38.72
CA SER A 676 -15.19 7.81 37.86
C SER A 676 -14.92 9.10 37.09
N ILE A 677 -14.61 8.96 35.80
CA ILE A 677 -14.47 10.09 34.90
C ILE A 677 -15.87 10.33 34.29
N ASP A 678 -16.57 11.35 34.77
CA ASP A 678 -17.95 11.66 34.39
C ASP A 678 -18.05 12.39 33.03
N VAL A 679 -17.14 12.09 32.09
CA VAL A 679 -17.19 12.63 30.73
C VAL A 679 -17.58 11.54 29.74
N GLU A 680 -18.39 11.88 28.73
CA GLU A 680 -18.84 10.93 27.70
C GLU A 680 -17.75 10.53 26.68
N ARG A 681 -16.49 10.84 26.97
CA ARG A 681 -15.36 10.71 26.04
C ARG A 681 -14.56 9.43 26.28
N THR A 682 -13.88 8.96 25.24
CA THR A 682 -13.03 7.76 25.27
C THR A 682 -11.59 8.14 25.56
N ILE A 683 -10.95 7.43 26.48
CA ILE A 683 -9.52 7.61 26.79
C ILE A 683 -8.67 7.16 25.60
N GLN A 684 -7.69 7.96 25.22
CA GLN A 684 -6.76 7.67 24.12
C GLN A 684 -5.32 7.41 24.62
N HIS A 685 -4.81 8.25 25.53
CA HIS A 685 -3.45 8.12 26.09
C HIS A 685 -3.35 8.78 27.47
N VAL A 686 -2.36 8.40 28.29
CA VAL A 686 -2.04 9.04 29.58
C VAL A 686 -0.55 9.37 29.68
N ALA A 687 -0.20 10.58 30.13
CA ALA A 687 1.18 10.93 30.46
C ALA A 687 1.34 11.29 31.95
N ALA A 688 2.48 10.90 32.53
CA ALA A 688 2.87 11.27 33.89
C ALA A 688 3.50 12.66 33.93
N LEU A 689 3.11 13.48 34.91
CA LEU A 689 3.72 14.78 35.21
C LEU A 689 4.56 14.68 36.49
N ASN A 690 5.76 15.27 36.47
CA ASN A 690 6.61 15.30 37.65
C ASN A 690 7.02 16.75 38.01
N VAL A 691 6.20 17.47 38.79
CA VAL A 691 6.65 18.40 39.86
C VAL A 691 5.52 18.71 40.89
N ARG A 692 5.92 19.00 42.14
CA ARG A 692 5.20 19.45 43.37
C ARG A 692 3.96 18.71 43.88
N TYR A 693 3.13 18.09 43.05
CA TYR A 693 1.95 17.33 43.52
C TYR A 693 1.78 15.92 42.90
N GLY A 694 2.56 15.56 41.86
CA GLY A 694 2.55 14.22 41.26
C GLY A 694 1.19 13.85 40.65
N GLY A 695 0.90 14.36 39.46
CA GLY A 695 -0.36 14.13 38.75
C GLY A 695 -0.18 13.51 37.36
N VAL A 696 -1.26 13.04 36.76
CA VAL A 696 -1.30 12.54 35.37
C VAL A 696 -2.18 13.45 34.52
N ILE A 697 -1.87 13.51 33.23
CA ILE A 697 -2.75 14.05 32.20
C ILE A 697 -3.29 12.89 31.36
N VAL A 698 -4.60 12.76 31.29
CA VAL A 698 -5.29 11.73 30.49
C VAL A 698 -5.89 12.42 29.27
N PHE A 699 -5.34 12.11 28.10
CA PHE A 699 -5.86 12.56 26.81
C PHE A 699 -7.01 11.68 26.36
N MET A 700 -8.03 12.33 25.82
CA MET A 700 -9.29 11.74 25.38
C MET A 700 -9.52 12.08 23.91
N ASP A 701 -10.65 11.63 23.36
CA ASP A 701 -11.05 11.96 21.99
C ASP A 701 -11.06 13.48 21.73
N SER A 702 -10.77 13.87 20.48
CA SER A 702 -10.78 15.27 20.02
C SER A 702 -9.96 16.24 20.87
N GLY A 703 -8.74 15.84 21.28
CA GLY A 703 -7.79 16.73 21.96
C GLY A 703 -8.21 17.18 23.36
N TYR A 704 -9.30 16.63 23.93
CA TYR A 704 -9.69 16.88 25.31
C TYR A 704 -8.75 16.15 26.26
N TYR A 705 -8.54 16.70 27.45
CA TYR A 705 -7.79 16.02 28.49
C TYR A 705 -8.34 16.33 29.88
N LEU A 706 -7.96 15.51 30.84
CA LEU A 706 -8.11 15.80 32.26
C LEU A 706 -6.75 15.71 32.95
N LYS A 707 -6.52 16.59 33.91
CA LYS A 707 -5.38 16.59 34.83
C LYS A 707 -5.88 16.11 36.18
N THR A 708 -5.26 15.07 36.76
CA THR A 708 -5.68 14.49 38.04
C THR A 708 -4.49 14.08 38.89
N ASP A 709 -4.66 14.10 40.21
CA ASP A 709 -3.70 13.54 41.17
C ASP A 709 -3.87 12.02 41.40
N LEU A 710 -4.78 11.38 40.63
CA LEU A 710 -5.21 9.98 40.69
C LEU A 710 -6.12 9.59 41.86
N PHE A 711 -6.35 10.44 42.87
CA PHE A 711 -6.99 10.00 44.12
C PHE A 711 -8.06 10.95 44.67
N SER A 712 -8.04 12.25 44.34
CA SER A 712 -8.93 13.22 45.00
C SER A 712 -9.68 14.15 44.04
N THR A 713 -9.04 14.63 42.97
CA THR A 713 -9.63 15.65 42.09
C THR A 713 -9.15 15.52 40.65
N TYR A 714 -9.95 15.99 39.70
CA TYR A 714 -9.53 16.22 38.33
C TYR A 714 -10.01 17.58 37.81
N GLN A 715 -9.24 18.15 36.90
CA GLN A 715 -9.59 19.34 36.13
C GLN A 715 -9.59 18.98 34.65
N THR A 716 -10.57 19.46 33.89
CA THR A 716 -10.65 19.22 32.45
C THR A 716 -10.08 20.39 31.66
N GLY A 717 -9.57 20.10 30.48
CA GLY A 717 -9.07 21.08 29.53
C GLY A 717 -9.19 20.59 28.10
N SER A 718 -8.83 21.45 27.16
CA SER A 718 -8.71 21.10 25.75
C SER A 718 -7.42 21.66 25.20
N THR A 719 -6.77 20.87 24.35
CA THR A 719 -5.58 21.28 23.61
C THR A 719 -5.90 22.20 22.43
N GLY A 720 -7.19 22.35 22.08
CA GLY A 720 -7.64 23.13 20.93
C GLY A 720 -7.60 22.40 19.59
N THR A 721 -7.20 21.12 19.55
CA THR A 721 -7.24 20.30 18.33
C THR A 721 -8.45 19.36 18.29
N ALA A 722 -8.90 19.00 17.09
CA ALA A 722 -9.84 17.90 16.87
C ALA A 722 -9.15 16.56 16.59
N ASN A 723 -7.83 16.56 16.38
CA ASN A 723 -7.05 15.35 16.11
C ASN A 723 -6.93 14.49 17.38
N LYS A 724 -6.81 13.17 17.18
CA LYS A 724 -6.49 12.23 18.25
C LYS A 724 -5.05 12.45 18.72
N ILE A 725 -4.83 12.41 20.03
CA ILE A 725 -3.50 12.38 20.65
C ILE A 725 -3.15 10.93 20.93
N ASN A 726 -2.03 10.47 20.36
CA ASN A 726 -1.58 9.08 20.42
C ASN A 726 -0.45 8.87 21.41
N THR A 727 0.32 9.91 21.72
CA THR A 727 1.47 9.83 22.61
C THR A 727 1.74 11.16 23.29
N ALA A 728 2.33 11.13 24.49
CA ALA A 728 2.75 12.32 25.19
C ALA A 728 3.87 12.04 26.19
N GLN A 729 4.77 13.00 26.37
CA GLN A 729 5.88 12.94 27.31
C GLN A 729 6.12 14.29 27.98
N THR A 730 6.74 14.25 29.16
CA THR A 730 6.99 15.42 29.99
C THR A 730 8.49 15.59 30.27
N PHE A 731 8.93 16.84 30.37
CA PHE A 731 10.29 17.21 30.80
C PHE A 731 10.20 18.44 31.71
N GLY A 732 10.40 18.23 33.01
CA GLY A 732 10.09 19.27 34.02
C GLY A 732 8.60 19.60 34.04
N SER A 733 8.26 20.89 33.96
CA SER A 733 6.86 21.38 33.88
C SER A 733 6.26 21.33 32.47
N ASN A 734 7.08 21.00 31.47
CA ASN A 734 6.69 21.07 30.07
C ASN A 734 6.11 19.74 29.59
N ILE A 735 5.13 19.82 28.68
CA ILE A 735 4.46 18.66 28.09
C ILE A 735 4.54 18.75 26.58
N TRP A 736 4.90 17.65 25.94
CA TRP A 736 4.74 17.45 24.51
C TRP A 736 3.74 16.34 24.27
N ALA A 737 2.79 16.58 23.37
CA ALA A 737 1.79 15.60 22.98
C ALA A 737 1.70 15.55 21.46
N ALA A 738 1.59 14.37 20.88
CA ALA A 738 1.56 14.20 19.43
C ALA A 738 0.51 13.18 19.01
N GLY A 739 0.08 13.24 17.75
CA GLY A 739 -0.93 12.33 17.25
C GLY A 739 -1.19 12.41 15.76
N ASP A 740 -2.45 12.32 15.36
CA ASP A 740 -2.84 12.20 13.95
C ASP A 740 -2.53 13.47 13.14
N ASN A 741 -2.31 13.29 11.83
CA ASN A 741 -2.08 14.36 10.86
C ASN A 741 -0.86 15.26 11.17
N GLY A 742 0.17 14.70 11.79
CA GLY A 742 1.44 15.36 12.06
C GLY A 742 1.39 16.33 13.23
N ILE A 743 0.30 16.30 14.02
CA ILE A 743 0.13 17.26 15.09
C ILE A 743 1.14 17.02 16.21
N VAL A 744 1.80 18.09 16.64
CA VAL A 744 2.64 18.10 17.83
C VAL A 744 2.32 19.36 18.62
N LEU A 745 2.03 19.17 19.90
CA LEU A 745 1.58 20.20 20.82
C LEU A 745 2.58 20.35 21.94
N TYR A 746 2.86 21.59 22.31
CA TYR A 746 3.74 21.97 23.41
C TYR A 746 3.01 22.79 24.44
N SER A 747 3.10 22.39 25.71
CA SER A 747 2.62 23.15 26.86
C SER A 747 3.77 23.49 27.80
N PRO A 748 4.07 24.78 28.03
CA PRO A 748 5.11 25.22 28.97
C PRO A 748 4.64 25.30 30.43
N ASP A 749 3.34 25.13 30.68
CA ASP A 749 2.66 25.50 31.92
C ASP A 749 1.76 24.37 32.45
N GLU A 750 2.25 23.13 32.35
CA GLU A 750 1.59 21.91 32.83
C GLU A 750 0.16 21.70 32.30
N GLY A 751 -0.05 22.07 31.04
CA GLY A 751 -1.34 21.96 30.35
C GLY A 751 -2.29 23.09 30.68
N ALA A 752 -1.84 24.28 31.05
CA ALA A 752 -2.73 25.45 31.15
C ALA A 752 -2.91 26.14 29.79
N SER A 753 -1.89 26.10 28.93
CA SER A 753 -1.92 26.55 27.53
C SER A 753 -1.18 25.57 26.61
N TRP A 754 -1.58 25.54 25.34
CA TRP A 754 -1.04 24.64 24.32
C TRP A 754 -0.70 25.42 23.05
N ASN A 755 0.49 25.17 22.53
CA ASN A 755 0.99 25.72 21.27
C ASN A 755 1.20 24.59 20.27
N ARG A 756 0.86 24.83 19.00
CA ARG A 756 1.14 23.88 17.91
C ARG A 756 2.57 24.07 17.42
N ILE A 757 3.27 22.97 17.27
CA ILE A 757 4.64 22.86 16.76
C ILE A 757 4.73 21.65 15.82
N ASP A 758 3.75 21.52 14.94
CA ASP A 758 3.52 20.32 14.12
C ASP A 758 4.72 19.95 13.23
N VAL A 759 4.84 18.66 12.94
CA VAL A 759 5.81 18.21 11.92
C VAL A 759 5.36 18.62 10.52
N PRO A 760 6.29 18.83 9.56
CA PRO A 760 5.98 19.32 8.21
C PRO A 760 5.34 18.26 7.29
N SER A 761 4.73 17.22 7.83
CA SER A 761 4.12 16.11 7.08
C SER A 761 2.91 15.54 7.83
N PRO A 762 1.80 15.22 7.14
CA PRO A 762 0.57 14.74 7.77
C PRO A 762 0.64 13.24 8.11
N ILE A 763 1.56 12.87 9.00
CA ILE A 763 1.79 11.48 9.45
C ILE A 763 1.05 11.22 10.76
N THR A 764 0.59 10.00 11.02
CA THR A 764 0.25 9.68 12.41
C THR A 764 1.54 9.51 13.21
N VAL A 765 1.71 10.34 14.25
CA VAL A 765 2.81 10.21 15.21
C VAL A 765 2.41 9.20 16.27
N HIS A 766 3.22 8.16 16.46
CA HIS A 766 3.01 7.11 17.46
C HIS A 766 3.99 7.22 18.63
N GLY A 767 5.23 7.63 18.35
CA GLY A 767 6.29 7.77 19.35
C GLY A 767 6.77 9.21 19.48
N ILE A 768 7.05 9.63 20.72
CA ILE A 768 7.73 10.88 21.03
C ILE A 768 8.81 10.63 22.09
N VAL A 769 9.96 11.25 21.91
CA VAL A 769 11.05 11.26 22.90
C VAL A 769 11.65 12.66 23.04
N VAL A 770 11.59 13.19 24.24
CA VAL A 770 12.08 14.51 24.64
C VAL A 770 13.43 14.32 25.31
N ILE A 771 14.49 14.83 24.69
CA ILE A 771 15.87 14.75 25.20
C ILE A 771 16.09 15.86 26.24
N ASN A 772 15.58 17.05 25.95
CA ASN A 772 15.62 18.22 26.83
C ASN A 772 14.55 19.23 26.38
N SER A 773 14.52 20.42 26.99
CA SER A 773 13.50 21.44 26.73
C SER A 773 13.49 22.02 25.32
N THR A 774 14.50 21.77 24.49
CA THR A 774 14.55 22.25 23.09
C THR A 774 14.68 21.13 22.06
N THR A 775 15.12 19.94 22.49
CA THR A 775 15.43 18.82 21.60
C THR A 775 14.47 17.66 21.82
N LEU A 776 13.73 17.30 20.76
CA LEU A 776 12.85 16.14 20.76
C LEU A 776 12.82 15.46 19.39
N TYR A 777 12.44 14.19 19.40
CA TYR A 777 12.21 13.37 18.22
C TYR A 777 10.79 12.82 18.24
N VAL A 778 10.22 12.64 17.07
CA VAL A 778 8.94 11.97 16.87
C VAL A 778 9.09 10.89 15.81
N SER A 779 8.40 9.78 15.99
CA SER A 779 8.35 8.66 15.05
C SER A 779 6.91 8.32 14.70
N GLY A 780 6.68 7.88 13.46
CA GLY A 780 5.33 7.59 13.01
C GLY A 780 5.25 6.78 11.73
N ASP A 781 4.15 6.96 11.01
CA ASP A 781 3.82 6.18 9.82
C ASP A 781 4.88 6.24 8.72
N GLY A 782 5.06 5.09 8.05
CA GLY A 782 5.94 4.97 6.90
C GLY A 782 7.40 5.23 7.27
N GLY A 783 7.88 4.72 8.41
CA GLY A 783 9.29 4.78 8.77
C GLY A 783 9.79 6.14 9.22
N ARG A 784 8.93 7.16 9.34
CA ARG A 784 9.38 8.54 9.44
C ARG A 784 9.80 8.89 10.86
N ILE A 785 10.97 9.53 10.96
CA ILE A 785 11.47 10.17 12.17
C ILE A 785 11.73 11.64 11.85
N TYR A 786 11.21 12.53 12.70
CA TYR A 786 11.54 13.97 12.65
C TYR A 786 12.17 14.37 13.97
N TYR A 787 13.02 15.39 13.93
CA TYR A 787 13.57 16.00 15.13
C TYR A 787 13.61 17.51 15.04
N THR A 788 13.71 18.14 16.20
CA THR A 788 13.91 19.57 16.36
C THR A 788 14.94 19.81 17.46
N THR A 789 15.66 20.91 17.39
CA THR A 789 16.61 21.38 18.41
C THR A 789 16.23 22.76 18.97
N ASP A 790 15.10 23.31 18.52
CA ASP A 790 14.57 24.63 18.85
C ASP A 790 13.08 24.57 19.24
N ASN A 791 12.70 23.47 19.89
CA ASN A 791 11.36 23.21 20.42
C ASN A 791 10.24 23.29 19.35
N GLY A 792 10.53 22.77 18.16
CA GLY A 792 9.59 22.63 17.06
C GLY A 792 9.35 23.91 16.25
N SER A 793 10.23 24.92 16.41
CA SER A 793 10.25 26.09 15.52
C SER A 793 10.75 25.68 14.13
N ASN A 794 11.72 24.78 14.08
CA ASN A 794 12.17 24.10 12.87
C ASN A 794 12.21 22.58 13.10
N TRP A 795 11.76 21.84 12.10
CA TRP A 795 11.79 20.38 12.07
C TRP A 795 12.67 19.88 10.93
N TYR A 796 13.39 18.80 11.21
CA TYR A 796 14.30 18.16 10.29
C TYR A 796 13.93 16.68 10.18
N ALA A 797 13.79 16.19 8.96
CA ALA A 797 13.56 14.77 8.71
C ALA A 797 14.85 13.97 8.95
N GLN A 798 14.74 12.82 9.60
CA GLN A 798 15.81 11.82 9.66
C GLN A 798 15.44 10.65 8.77
N TYR A 799 16.29 10.38 7.79
CA TYR A 799 16.05 9.32 6.83
C TYR A 799 16.40 7.97 7.46
N THR A 800 15.47 7.03 7.36
CA THR A 800 15.50 5.75 8.04
C THR A 800 15.60 4.60 7.08
N ALA A 801 16.21 3.52 7.58
CA ALA A 801 16.44 2.28 6.86
C ALA A 801 15.16 1.50 6.49
N ASP A 802 13.96 2.01 6.77
CA ASP A 802 12.82 1.13 6.93
C ASP A 802 11.50 1.88 6.88
N SER A 803 10.54 1.40 6.07
CA SER A 803 9.26 2.08 5.82
C SER A 803 8.09 1.55 6.64
N HIS A 804 8.38 0.75 7.67
CA HIS A 804 7.37 0.31 8.61
C HIS A 804 6.95 1.45 9.50
N ASP A 805 5.67 1.49 9.85
CA ASP A 805 5.21 2.39 10.91
C ASP A 805 6.01 2.11 12.19
N LEU A 806 6.58 3.19 12.74
CA LEU A 806 7.38 3.16 13.95
C LEU A 806 6.49 3.53 15.13
N TYR A 807 6.20 2.56 15.99
CA TYR A 807 5.27 2.72 17.10
C TYR A 807 5.90 3.34 18.34
N ALA A 808 7.21 3.16 18.53
CA ALA A 808 7.91 3.73 19.67
C ALA A 808 9.34 4.13 19.32
N ILE A 809 9.84 5.12 20.04
CA ILE A 809 11.20 5.64 19.94
C ILE A 809 11.75 5.90 21.35
N ALA A 810 13.00 5.54 21.58
CA ALA A 810 13.70 5.73 22.84
C ALA A 810 15.15 6.14 22.60
N PHE A 811 15.73 6.88 23.54
CA PHE A 811 17.13 7.25 23.52
C PHE A 811 17.76 6.92 24.87
N THR A 812 18.98 6.39 24.85
CA THR A 812 19.78 6.17 26.05
C THR A 812 20.60 7.40 26.42
N ASP A 813 20.92 8.23 25.43
CA ASP A 813 21.57 9.54 25.56
C ASP A 813 21.27 10.41 24.32
N SER A 814 21.89 11.56 24.16
CA SER A 814 21.67 12.45 22.99
C SER A 814 22.21 11.91 21.67
N SER A 815 22.98 10.82 21.70
CA SER A 815 23.66 10.19 20.57
C SER A 815 23.17 8.79 20.20
N HIS A 816 22.52 8.07 21.12
CA HIS A 816 22.12 6.67 20.91
C HIS A 816 20.61 6.53 20.99
N GLY A 817 19.99 6.24 19.84
CA GLY A 817 18.55 6.14 19.68
C GLY A 817 18.11 4.79 19.13
N TYR A 818 16.89 4.39 19.50
CA TYR A 818 16.23 3.15 19.09
C TYR A 818 14.80 3.47 18.67
N ALA A 819 14.36 2.94 17.54
CA ALA A 819 12.95 3.02 17.13
C ALA A 819 12.46 1.64 16.70
N VAL A 820 11.24 1.29 17.10
CA VAL A 820 10.65 -0.02 16.82
C VAL A 820 9.28 0.11 16.19
N GLY A 821 8.89 -0.89 15.40
CA GLY A 821 7.66 -0.81 14.63
C GLY A 821 7.13 -2.14 14.13
N ASN A 822 6.29 -2.06 13.09
CA ASN A 822 5.92 -3.20 12.27
C ASN A 822 7.17 -3.84 11.64
N GLY A 823 7.04 -4.95 10.92
CA GLY A 823 8.16 -5.53 10.18
C GLY A 823 9.20 -6.31 11.00
N GLY A 824 9.01 -6.49 12.32
CA GLY A 824 10.13 -6.82 13.20
C GLY A 824 11.18 -5.71 13.27
N THR A 825 10.82 -4.48 12.86
CA THR A 825 11.75 -3.37 12.69
C THR A 825 12.31 -2.92 14.02
N ILE A 826 13.63 -2.96 14.13
CA ILE A 826 14.41 -2.33 15.18
C ILE A 826 15.44 -1.45 14.47
N LEU A 827 15.31 -0.14 14.62
CA LEU A 827 16.24 0.87 14.10
C LEU A 827 17.15 1.35 15.22
N THR A 828 18.40 1.62 14.87
CA THR A 828 19.41 2.17 15.78
C THR A 828 20.13 3.36 15.13
N THR A 829 20.57 4.31 15.94
CA THR A 829 21.45 5.41 15.51
C THR A 829 22.50 5.69 16.58
N SER A 830 23.69 6.12 16.16
CA SER A 830 24.80 6.57 17.03
C SER A 830 25.21 8.04 16.77
N THR A 831 24.52 8.73 15.85
CA THR A 831 24.80 10.15 15.48
C THR A 831 23.50 10.88 15.13
N PRO A 832 22.61 11.14 16.10
CA PRO A 832 21.26 11.62 15.87
C PRO A 832 21.22 13.12 15.56
N GLY A 833 22.34 13.85 15.52
CA GLY A 833 22.31 15.24 15.09
C GLY A 833 23.53 16.08 15.43
N THR A 834 24.63 15.89 14.70
CA THR A 834 25.60 16.98 14.49
C THR A 834 25.58 17.38 13.02
N VAL A 835 24.94 18.51 12.73
CA VAL A 835 24.91 19.10 11.39
C VAL A 835 26.30 19.64 11.07
N THR A 836 26.93 19.13 10.01
CA THR A 836 27.87 19.90 9.20
C THR A 836 27.26 20.12 7.82
N GLY A 837 26.30 21.04 7.77
CA GLY A 837 25.79 21.69 6.56
C GLY A 837 24.64 21.00 5.83
N VAL A 838 23.39 21.38 6.12
CA VAL A 838 22.30 21.49 5.12
C VAL A 838 21.37 22.64 5.53
N GLU A 839 20.97 23.45 4.56
CA GLU A 839 20.08 24.60 4.74
C GLU A 839 18.67 24.19 5.23
N PRO A 840 18.00 25.06 6.02
CA PRO A 840 16.65 24.81 6.52
C PRO A 840 15.65 24.56 5.38
N ILE A 841 14.78 23.57 5.55
CA ILE A 841 13.69 23.21 4.61
C ILE A 841 12.61 24.32 4.53
N LEU A 842 12.74 25.41 5.30
CA LEU A 842 11.81 26.54 5.30
C LEU A 842 12.35 27.74 4.52
N ALA A 843 12.54 27.58 3.21
CA ALA A 843 12.63 28.71 2.30
C ALA A 843 11.45 28.73 1.32
N HIS A 844 10.30 29.15 1.87
CA HIS A 844 9.26 29.95 1.20
C HIS A 844 8.27 29.18 0.31
N LEU A 845 7.33 28.48 0.96
CA LEU A 845 5.97 28.53 0.41
C LEU A 845 5.50 29.98 0.52
N PRO A 846 5.17 30.63 -0.60
CA PRO A 846 4.72 32.01 -0.57
C PRO A 846 3.37 32.11 0.15
N THR A 847 3.18 33.16 0.95
CA THR A 847 1.89 33.44 1.62
C THR A 847 0.93 34.23 0.73
N GLU A 848 1.42 34.79 -0.38
CA GLU A 848 0.61 35.49 -1.38
C GLU A 848 1.00 35.16 -2.83
N PHE A 849 0.01 35.22 -3.73
CA PHE A 849 0.24 35.22 -5.17
C PHE A 849 0.81 36.58 -5.58
N GLN A 850 2.03 36.60 -6.12
CA GLN A 850 2.73 37.84 -6.41
C GLN A 850 3.53 37.73 -7.71
N LEU A 851 3.35 38.69 -8.61
CA LEU A 851 4.25 38.91 -9.74
C LEU A 851 5.20 40.05 -9.37
N PHE A 852 6.51 39.82 -9.36
CA PHE A 852 7.51 40.82 -9.00
C PHE A 852 7.90 41.69 -10.20
N GLN A 853 8.48 42.87 -9.93
CA GLN A 853 9.08 43.70 -10.97
C GLN A 853 10.30 42.97 -11.56
N ASN A 854 10.38 42.88 -12.89
CA ASN A 854 11.53 42.26 -13.56
C ASN A 854 12.83 43.01 -13.23
N TYR A 855 13.94 42.29 -13.12
CA TYR A 855 15.25 42.86 -12.85
C TYR A 855 16.31 42.27 -13.81
N PRO A 856 17.18 43.10 -14.41
CA PRO A 856 17.17 44.57 -14.39
C PRO A 856 15.92 45.17 -15.08
N ASN A 857 15.55 46.42 -14.77
CA ASN A 857 14.54 47.18 -15.51
C ASN A 857 14.83 48.70 -15.42
N PRO A 858 15.20 49.40 -16.51
CA PRO A 858 15.33 48.88 -17.88
C PRO A 858 16.41 47.79 -18.04
N PHE A 859 16.26 46.91 -19.04
CA PHE A 859 17.16 45.78 -19.30
C PHE A 859 17.74 45.76 -20.72
N ASN A 860 18.87 45.06 -20.91
CA ASN A 860 19.55 44.87 -22.19
C ASN A 860 20.42 43.58 -22.24
N PRO A 861 20.14 42.62 -23.14
CA PRO A 861 18.82 42.22 -23.63
C PRO A 861 18.14 41.22 -22.69
N VAL A 862 18.74 40.86 -21.55
CA VAL A 862 18.24 39.82 -20.63
C VAL A 862 17.67 40.44 -19.35
N THR A 863 16.52 39.93 -18.90
CA THR A 863 15.92 40.22 -17.59
C THR A 863 15.34 38.95 -16.96
N HIS A 864 15.18 38.96 -15.64
CA HIS A 864 14.55 37.89 -14.88
C HIS A 864 13.15 38.30 -14.41
N PHE A 865 12.17 37.40 -14.54
CA PHE A 865 10.82 37.55 -14.01
C PHE A 865 10.63 36.60 -12.84
N ARG A 866 10.48 37.17 -11.64
CA ARG A 866 10.18 36.42 -10.41
C ARG A 866 8.68 36.46 -10.12
N PHE A 867 8.11 35.36 -9.65
CA PHE A 867 6.71 35.27 -9.23
C PHE A 867 6.45 34.18 -8.19
N SER A 868 5.39 34.31 -7.40
CA SER A 868 4.93 33.33 -6.43
C SER A 868 3.50 32.87 -6.72
N ILE A 869 3.24 31.58 -6.53
CA ILE A 869 1.91 30.96 -6.65
C ILE A 869 1.57 30.14 -5.41
N LEU A 870 0.30 30.13 -5.04
CA LEU A 870 -0.19 29.56 -3.78
C LEU A 870 -0.72 28.14 -3.91
N ASP A 871 -1.22 27.80 -5.11
CA ASP A 871 -1.92 26.56 -5.38
C ASP A 871 -1.28 25.83 -6.55
N PHE A 872 -1.38 24.50 -6.53
CA PHE A 872 -1.01 23.67 -7.66
C PHE A 872 -1.95 23.93 -8.84
N GLY A 873 -1.40 24.24 -10.01
CA GLY A 873 -2.22 24.52 -11.18
C GLY A 873 -1.42 24.88 -12.42
N LEU A 874 -2.11 25.01 -13.56
CA LEU A 874 -1.52 25.53 -14.78
C LEU A 874 -1.14 27.01 -14.58
N VAL A 875 0.12 27.33 -14.86
CA VAL A 875 0.65 28.69 -14.78
C VAL A 875 1.10 29.16 -16.15
N THR A 876 0.64 30.33 -16.56
CA THR A 876 1.09 30.97 -17.81
C THR A 876 1.73 32.33 -17.53
N LEU A 877 2.89 32.58 -18.14
CA LEU A 877 3.55 33.89 -18.14
C LEU A 877 3.80 34.32 -19.59
N ASN A 878 3.05 35.30 -20.06
CA ASN A 878 3.10 35.80 -21.44
C ASN A 878 3.58 37.25 -21.48
N VAL A 879 4.31 37.64 -22.52
CA VAL A 879 4.79 39.00 -22.77
C VAL A 879 4.11 39.58 -23.99
N TYR A 880 3.70 40.85 -23.90
CA TYR A 880 2.92 41.59 -24.90
C TYR A 880 3.59 42.93 -25.24
N ASP A 881 3.42 43.38 -26.49
CA ASP A 881 3.79 44.75 -26.90
C ASP A 881 2.72 45.78 -26.51
N VAL A 882 2.98 47.07 -26.77
CA VAL A 882 2.04 48.17 -26.45
C VAL A 882 0.70 48.12 -27.21
N LEU A 883 0.61 47.30 -28.28
CA LEU A 883 -0.62 47.07 -29.04
C LEU A 883 -1.38 45.83 -28.54
N GLY A 884 -0.87 45.14 -27.52
CA GLY A 884 -1.48 43.93 -26.95
C GLY A 884 -1.18 42.65 -27.74
N ARG A 885 -0.22 42.69 -28.68
CA ARG A 885 0.20 41.47 -29.40
C ARG A 885 1.16 40.67 -28.53
N GLU A 886 0.91 39.38 -28.40
CA GLU A 886 1.82 38.48 -27.68
C GLU A 886 3.14 38.34 -28.46
N VAL A 887 4.25 38.59 -27.78
CA VAL A 887 5.61 38.51 -28.35
C VAL A 887 6.43 37.36 -27.78
N ALA A 888 6.05 36.80 -26.62
CA ALA A 888 6.66 35.60 -26.05
C ALA A 888 5.73 34.91 -25.04
N THR A 889 5.79 33.57 -24.98
CA THR A 889 5.31 32.77 -23.85
C THR A 889 6.53 32.25 -23.10
N LEU A 890 6.69 32.64 -21.83
CA LEU A 890 7.84 32.27 -21.00
C LEU A 890 7.56 31.06 -20.09
N VAL A 891 6.29 30.88 -19.70
CA VAL A 891 5.83 29.75 -18.89
C VAL A 891 4.45 29.33 -19.41
N ASN A 892 4.22 28.03 -19.59
CA ASN A 892 2.92 27.43 -19.88
C ASN A 892 2.90 25.96 -19.44
N GLU A 893 2.94 25.74 -18.12
CA GLU A 893 3.06 24.41 -17.53
C GLU A 893 2.43 24.36 -16.13
N THR A 894 2.17 23.15 -15.63
CA THR A 894 1.64 22.95 -14.28
C THR A 894 2.75 23.11 -13.25
N LYS A 895 2.56 23.98 -12.24
CA LYS A 895 3.55 24.23 -11.17
C LYS A 895 2.94 23.97 -9.79
N GLN A 896 3.81 23.65 -8.83
CA GLN A 896 3.47 23.49 -7.41
C GLN A 896 3.37 24.86 -6.71
N PRO A 897 2.79 24.97 -5.51
CA PRO A 897 2.93 26.17 -4.69
C PRO A 897 4.41 26.49 -4.48
N GLY A 898 4.82 27.73 -4.76
CA GLY A 898 6.24 28.09 -4.71
C GLY A 898 6.56 29.44 -5.33
N THR A 899 7.80 29.89 -5.10
CA THR A 899 8.39 31.06 -5.75
C THR A 899 9.29 30.60 -6.90
N TYR A 900 9.09 31.20 -8.07
CA TYR A 900 9.72 30.84 -9.33
C TYR A 900 10.39 32.05 -9.96
N GLU A 901 11.41 31.80 -10.76
CA GLU A 901 12.11 32.81 -11.56
C GLU A 901 12.33 32.27 -12.98
N VAL A 902 12.13 33.11 -13.99
CA VAL A 902 12.31 32.76 -15.40
C VAL A 902 12.98 33.89 -16.17
N ASP A 903 13.91 33.52 -17.03
CA ASP A 903 14.70 34.46 -17.82
C ASP A 903 14.00 34.79 -19.13
N TRP A 904 14.13 36.03 -19.57
CA TRP A 904 13.75 36.43 -20.92
C TRP A 904 14.90 37.13 -21.63
N ASN A 905 15.38 36.51 -22.71
CA ASN A 905 16.33 37.10 -23.63
C ASN A 905 15.60 37.75 -24.81
N ALA A 906 15.59 39.08 -24.84
CA ALA A 906 14.90 39.88 -25.84
C ALA A 906 15.83 40.39 -26.96
N SER A 907 16.90 39.64 -27.27
CA SER A 907 17.89 40.02 -28.30
C SER A 907 17.29 40.25 -29.68
N GLU A 908 16.19 39.56 -30.02
CA GLU A 908 15.50 39.67 -31.31
C GLU A 908 14.30 40.64 -31.29
N ILE A 909 14.07 41.32 -30.16
CA ILE A 909 12.90 42.19 -29.94
C ILE A 909 13.33 43.66 -29.95
N ALA A 910 12.53 44.57 -30.52
CA ALA A 910 12.88 46.00 -30.62
C ALA A 910 12.89 46.71 -29.25
N SER A 911 13.69 47.77 -29.08
CA SER A 911 13.61 48.59 -27.85
C SER A 911 12.23 49.19 -27.68
N GLY A 912 11.73 49.22 -26.45
CA GLY A 912 10.36 49.66 -26.20
C GLY A 912 9.82 49.22 -24.84
N VAL A 913 8.53 49.49 -24.66
CA VAL A 913 7.77 49.10 -23.46
C VAL A 913 7.02 47.80 -23.76
N TYR A 914 7.16 46.85 -22.85
CA TYR A 914 6.49 45.54 -22.90
C TYR A 914 5.68 45.31 -21.63
N PHE A 915 4.62 44.52 -21.71
CA PHE A 915 3.82 44.10 -20.57
C PHE A 915 3.90 42.59 -20.41
N TYR A 916 4.06 42.10 -19.18
CA TYR A 916 4.09 40.67 -18.90
C TYR A 916 2.97 40.32 -17.92
N ARG A 917 2.24 39.23 -18.22
CA ARG A 917 1.04 38.80 -17.50
C ARG A 917 1.21 37.37 -17.01
N LEU A 918 1.07 37.18 -15.71
CA LEU A 918 1.02 35.89 -15.03
C LEU A 918 -0.44 35.48 -14.78
N SER A 919 -0.78 34.22 -15.06
CA SER A 919 -2.07 33.61 -14.73
C SER A 919 -1.83 32.31 -13.98
N ALA A 920 -2.54 32.09 -12.86
CA ALA A 920 -2.59 30.82 -12.14
C ALA A 920 -4.02 30.59 -11.62
N GLY A 921 -4.74 29.63 -12.22
CA GLY A 921 -6.18 29.47 -11.98
C GLY A 921 -6.96 30.73 -12.35
N ASP A 922 -7.78 31.23 -11.42
CA ASP A 922 -8.60 32.44 -11.60
C ASP A 922 -7.85 33.76 -11.29
N VAL A 923 -6.59 33.68 -10.82
CA VAL A 923 -5.82 34.84 -10.38
C VAL A 923 -4.84 35.30 -11.46
N VAL A 924 -4.83 36.60 -11.75
CA VAL A 924 -4.03 37.21 -12.81
C VAL A 924 -3.30 38.45 -12.29
N ALA A 925 -2.01 38.60 -12.65
CA ALA A 925 -1.23 39.81 -12.39
C ALA A 925 -0.47 40.26 -13.64
N THR A 926 -0.35 41.58 -13.85
CA THR A 926 0.34 42.18 -15.01
C THR A 926 1.32 43.27 -14.57
N ARG A 927 2.50 43.34 -15.20
CA ARG A 927 3.51 44.38 -14.96
C ARG A 927 4.19 44.83 -16.26
N LYS A 928 4.99 45.89 -16.17
CA LYS A 928 5.68 46.56 -17.30
C LYS A 928 7.18 46.31 -17.26
N ALA A 929 7.78 45.98 -18.39
CA ALA A 929 9.23 45.88 -18.61
C ALA A 929 9.67 46.89 -19.69
N ILE A 930 10.88 47.45 -19.56
CA ILE A 930 11.45 48.44 -20.50
C ILE A 930 12.75 47.88 -21.08
N LEU A 931 12.76 47.60 -22.37
CA LEU A 931 13.94 47.14 -23.11
C LEU A 931 14.65 48.34 -23.74
N ILE A 932 15.93 48.54 -23.42
CA ILE A 932 16.79 49.57 -24.03
C ILE A 932 17.96 48.83 -24.68
N LYS A 933 18.15 49.00 -25.98
CA LYS A 933 19.29 48.42 -26.71
C LYS A 933 20.40 49.42 -26.89
#